data_AF-A0A0R1IW97-F1
#
_entry.id   AF-A0A0R1IW97-F1
#
_cell.length_a   1.000
_cell.length_b   1.000
_cell.length_c   1.000
_cell.angle_alpha   90.00
_cell.angle_beta   90.00
_cell.angle_gamma   90.00
#
_symmetry.space_group_name_H-M   'P 1'
#
loop_
_entity.id
_entity.type
_entity.pdbx_description
1 polymer ?
#
loop_
_entity_poly.entity_id
_entity_poly.type
_entity_poly.pdbx_seq_one_letter_code
_entity_poly.pdbx_strand_id
1 'polypeptide(L)'
;MTIAGVTFFSAIILGGLNTTNVNAEITSQSTTNQVVDQGNTGATDSGKDLNAESAPTDTGSDNGANTSEQTGTNTETWSEVSGTDSGTGAASADVTTNSGLKTDNNEISGNNNISAYSSEPVATTASEVPVADSQGSTIDWNNRSEYNSSANSGIIVNYKVQGTDGEEIGDLKEQRGQAFIVGNEGDTVDLTNSLPQGYTFLDDADKQQTIGKAYDGLNAQSYIDSITKTIYVTKKVGVGQFIPALFQFKYEDTKFPITYLGYLDENKGSGSESLFPPIGFLVDRSTPPSGVLISTISYNGMFNTPLSKEVFKDTQTKMPNLVNFNLGGKTLSSITTDSIQLGNSIDITAPDGYTFSDGTTTKSIVIGAASPMYMAYYSTLGITDIDPSIHDLDIVKAPGVFSDKEVNLSVQNGVVWNPSEAFDATNSTDENGNSISFDKLTSVTIQKVGNYTPETSSTIDLSKSGSYTVTYAYNGYSSITKVNITQTPVINSTPNYTINLDSSNPWEPKDTYVYGTDENGNRLSVTDLTVTIDGVTSDVAPTTPGDYTLVYSYTYGDNQTVTSTTALHVIQNPKLEFVFHFVKIGTTLNVTDILNFTNSYDENNHLFDKGNKNITYTIDGVVYHDGEMYTANKFGRIECAVSYLNVEIKSTAIGVSQDPVINVQNKDVLVGDNITPSDLFDTSTDEFDSPLSIDKITLTIDGNEVKKDTVIDTSKPEIHTIIYNYRYFNGIDNDSMPIFSNVTKTATLTVSSNSTTEPTTPTTPSSDKEWVIDAPYLVKADDYAQIYSSPSVADPVATRRLAHDTDWMVGLAVQNGEGTFYQVSTSEWVKAEDMWAFKPIDDVVYANDPDNTQVFSTVDESKNTDINLSYQTAWLVDRVAVDNNGNTWYRVGTSNYVKASDITKTAPVTRYNGTVQLTGSGDVTLYNLDYYGNIKKAQRKASSGTTWISNNHRKFKGTTYHQISNSEWVSEIDSVFKKQN
;
A
#
# COMPACT_ATOMS: atom_id res chain seq x y z
N MET A 1 -40.28 38.40 64.73
CA MET A 1 -41.53 39.07 65.19
C MET A 1 -42.61 38.77 64.17
N THR A 2 -43.85 38.59 64.60
CA THR A 2 -44.96 38.22 63.72
C THR A 2 -46.03 39.31 63.78
N ILE A 3 -46.38 39.87 62.63
CA ILE A 3 -47.66 40.53 62.38
C ILE A 3 -48.18 39.90 61.09
N ALA A 4 -49.45 39.51 61.06
CA ALA A 4 -49.98 38.60 60.05
C ALA A 4 -51.30 39.10 59.46
N GLY A 5 -51.52 38.76 58.18
CA GLY A 5 -52.84 38.74 57.54
C GLY A 5 -53.25 40.03 56.82
N VAL A 6 -53.17 39.99 55.49
CA VAL A 6 -54.39 39.89 54.65
C VAL A 6 -54.11 38.82 53.58
N THR A 7 -55.12 38.04 53.21
CA THR A 7 -55.02 37.01 52.16
C THR A 7 -56.34 36.93 51.38
N PHE A 8 -56.27 36.37 50.17
CA PHE A 8 -57.34 35.94 49.25
C PHE A 8 -57.91 36.91 48.21
N PHE A 9 -58.27 36.30 47.07
CA PHE A 9 -58.67 36.85 45.77
C PHE A 9 -57.57 37.63 45.02
N SER A 10 -57.12 37.23 43.82
CA SER A 10 -57.35 35.98 43.08
C SER A 10 -56.19 35.71 42.11
N ALA A 11 -55.91 34.44 41.83
CA ALA A 11 -55.03 34.04 40.74
C ALA A 11 -55.85 33.70 39.48
N ILE A 12 -55.47 34.26 38.33
CA ILE A 12 -55.43 33.64 36.99
C ILE A 12 -54.59 34.56 36.09
N ILE A 13 -53.31 34.24 35.99
CA ILE A 13 -52.37 34.31 34.85
C ILE A 13 -51.15 33.58 35.41
N LEU A 14 -50.74 32.49 34.78
CA LEU A 14 -49.79 31.54 35.36
C LEU A 14 -48.81 31.06 34.28
N GLY A 15 -47.55 31.46 34.40
CA GLY A 15 -46.45 31.08 33.52
C GLY A 15 -45.16 31.73 34.01
N GLY A 16 -44.05 30.98 34.04
CA GLY A 16 -42.75 31.49 34.48
C GLY A 16 -42.47 31.42 35.99
N LEU A 17 -42.54 30.22 36.57
CA LEU A 17 -41.73 29.94 37.76
C LEU A 17 -40.25 29.95 37.37
N ASN A 18 -39.39 30.55 38.20
CA ASN A 18 -38.20 29.81 38.62
C ASN A 18 -37.70 30.24 40.00
N THR A 19 -37.20 29.27 40.76
CA THR A 19 -36.76 29.43 42.14
C THR A 19 -35.32 29.90 42.21
N THR A 20 -35.03 30.93 43.01
CA THR A 20 -33.66 31.33 43.32
C THR A 20 -32.96 30.21 44.11
N ASN A 21 -32.04 29.48 43.47
CA ASN A 21 -31.25 28.47 44.15
C ASN A 21 -30.27 29.14 45.12
N VAL A 22 -30.58 29.07 46.42
CA VAL A 22 -29.63 29.34 47.49
C VAL A 22 -28.67 28.14 47.57
N ASN A 23 -27.58 28.20 46.82
CA ASN A 23 -26.47 27.26 46.99
C ASN A 23 -25.83 27.49 48.35
N ALA A 24 -26.08 26.58 49.30
CA ALA A 24 -25.30 26.48 50.51
C ALA A 24 -23.92 25.90 50.19
N GLU A 25 -22.84 26.59 50.56
CA GLU A 25 -21.49 26.02 50.52
C GLU A 25 -21.39 24.82 51.45
N ILE A 26 -21.26 23.61 50.89
CA ILE A 26 -20.75 22.46 51.62
C ILE A 26 -19.24 22.39 51.38
N THR A 27 -18.49 22.95 52.32
CA THR A 27 -17.02 22.84 52.35
C THR A 27 -16.58 21.47 52.85
N SER A 28 -16.56 20.47 51.96
CA SER A 28 -15.91 19.18 52.23
C SER A 28 -14.41 19.28 51.98
N GLN A 29 -13.62 19.35 53.05
CA GLN A 29 -12.16 19.39 52.99
C GLN A 29 -11.53 18.09 52.45
N SER A 30 -10.32 18.22 51.93
CA SER A 30 -9.36 17.14 51.64
C SER A 30 -9.35 16.02 52.69
N THR A 31 -9.63 14.79 52.27
CA THR A 31 -9.14 13.59 52.95
C THR A 31 -7.85 13.11 52.29
N THR A 32 -6.72 13.52 52.85
CA THR A 32 -5.41 12.93 52.55
C THR A 32 -5.30 11.52 53.15
N ASN A 33 -4.33 10.74 52.65
CA ASN A 33 -4.03 9.34 52.99
C ASN A 33 -5.02 8.30 52.38
N GLN A 34 -4.60 7.07 52.05
CA GLN A 34 -3.30 6.45 52.32
C GLN A 34 -2.79 5.53 51.20
N VAL A 35 -1.47 5.37 51.20
CA VAL A 35 -0.65 4.42 50.44
C VAL A 35 -1.25 3.01 50.36
N VAL A 36 -1.24 2.43 49.16
CA VAL A 36 -0.94 1.00 48.96
C VAL A 36 0.22 0.92 47.97
N ASP A 37 1.33 0.37 48.43
CA ASP A 37 2.52 0.07 47.61
C ASP A 37 2.44 -1.40 47.16
N GLN A 38 2.68 -1.63 45.87
CA GLN A 38 3.15 -2.93 45.38
C GLN A 38 3.96 -2.76 44.10
N GLY A 39 5.17 -2.22 44.23
CA GLY A 39 6.15 -2.20 43.14
C GLY A 39 6.69 -3.60 42.77
N ASN A 40 7.06 -3.75 41.50
CA ASN A 40 8.16 -4.61 41.05
C ASN A 40 8.66 -4.07 39.70
N THR A 41 9.67 -3.19 39.71
CA THR A 41 11.10 -3.51 39.48
C THR A 41 11.40 -4.10 38.10
N GLY A 42 12.11 -3.33 37.27
CA GLY A 42 12.60 -3.73 35.96
C GLY A 42 13.63 -2.73 35.43
N ALA A 43 14.69 -2.48 36.18
CA ALA A 43 15.66 -1.42 35.91
C ALA A 43 17.09 -1.95 35.71
N THR A 44 17.68 -1.56 34.58
CA THR A 44 19.15 -1.46 34.31
C THR A 44 19.29 -0.32 33.28
N ASP A 45 19.79 0.88 33.54
CA ASP A 45 20.91 1.39 34.36
C ASP A 45 22.26 1.45 33.61
N SER A 46 23.10 2.43 33.98
CA SER A 46 24.27 2.99 33.27
C SER A 46 23.96 3.67 31.93
N GLY A 47 24.24 4.95 31.70
CA GLY A 47 24.71 6.00 32.62
C GLY A 47 26.23 6.20 32.64
N LYS A 48 26.70 7.30 32.02
CA LYS A 48 27.98 7.95 32.36
C LYS A 48 28.10 9.38 31.81
N ASP A 49 28.25 10.34 32.73
CA ASP A 49 28.83 11.66 32.47
C ASP A 49 30.31 11.56 32.06
N LEU A 50 30.82 12.57 31.35
CA LEU A 50 31.73 13.58 31.94
C LEU A 50 32.32 14.58 30.92
N ASN A 51 32.63 15.79 31.43
CA ASN A 51 33.50 16.85 30.87
C ASN A 51 32.94 17.69 29.70
N ALA A 52 33.32 18.96 29.52
CA ALA A 52 33.87 19.97 30.45
C ALA A 52 33.80 21.39 29.80
N GLU A 53 34.13 22.42 30.57
CA GLU A 53 34.21 23.85 30.24
C GLU A 53 34.92 24.19 28.91
N SER A 54 34.41 25.20 28.18
CA SER A 54 35.16 26.44 27.83
C SER A 54 34.38 27.40 26.91
N ALA A 55 34.61 28.71 27.09
CA ALA A 55 34.40 29.80 26.12
C ALA A 55 35.77 30.19 25.50
N PRO A 56 35.97 31.19 24.60
CA PRO A 56 35.04 32.21 24.08
C PRO A 56 35.18 32.43 22.54
N THR A 57 35.24 33.70 22.09
CA THR A 57 35.30 34.22 20.69
C THR A 57 33.96 34.13 19.93
N ASP A 58 33.36 35.18 19.38
CA ASP A 58 33.76 36.58 19.02
C ASP A 58 34.76 36.73 17.85
N THR A 59 34.21 37.09 16.69
CA THR A 59 34.83 37.94 15.65
C THR A 59 33.74 38.80 14.98
N GLY A 60 33.94 40.13 14.92
CA GLY A 60 33.12 41.05 14.09
C GLY A 60 33.28 40.82 12.56
N SER A 61 32.67 41.60 11.66
CA SER A 61 32.12 42.97 11.74
C SER A 61 30.90 43.08 10.76
N ASP A 62 30.37 44.19 10.21
CA ASP A 62 30.80 45.59 10.08
C ASP A 62 29.61 46.61 9.93
N ASN A 63 29.75 47.65 9.10
CA ASN A 63 28.96 48.89 9.11
C ASN A 63 28.07 49.14 7.86
N GLY A 64 27.18 50.15 7.97
CA GLY A 64 26.61 50.93 6.83
C GLY A 64 25.13 50.60 6.50
N ALA A 65 24.10 51.46 6.60
CA ALA A 65 23.87 52.91 6.73
C ALA A 65 23.49 53.67 5.42
N ASN A 66 22.22 54.12 5.35
CA ASN A 66 21.61 55.12 4.42
C ASN A 66 21.55 54.74 2.91
N THR A 67 20.66 55.29 2.04
CA THR A 67 19.69 56.43 2.16
C THR A 67 18.41 56.21 1.30
N SER A 68 17.64 57.28 1.05
CA SER A 68 16.43 57.45 0.20
C SER A 68 16.64 57.13 -1.32
N GLU A 69 15.67 57.18 -2.25
CA GLU A 69 14.55 58.15 -2.41
C GLU A 69 13.45 57.79 -3.46
N GLN A 70 12.23 58.30 -3.24
CA GLN A 70 11.14 58.73 -4.16
C GLN A 70 10.71 57.99 -5.47
N THR A 71 9.38 57.77 -5.57
CA THR A 71 8.48 57.89 -6.77
C THR A 71 8.65 56.96 -7.99
N GLY A 72 7.62 56.63 -8.80
CA GLY A 72 6.16 56.87 -8.66
C GLY A 72 5.38 56.81 -10.01
N THR A 73 4.05 56.65 -9.93
CA THR A 73 3.02 56.72 -11.02
C THR A 73 2.76 55.48 -11.91
N ASN A 74 1.54 55.41 -12.47
CA ASN A 74 0.90 54.24 -13.12
C ASN A 74 0.91 54.35 -14.66
N THR A 75 0.47 53.30 -15.38
CA THR A 75 -0.73 53.30 -16.27
C THR A 75 -1.08 51.84 -16.68
N GLU A 76 -2.32 51.62 -17.09
CA GLU A 76 -2.93 50.37 -17.60
C GLU A 76 -2.49 50.02 -19.07
N THR A 77 -3.01 49.04 -19.84
CA THR A 77 -4.09 48.02 -19.74
C THR A 77 -3.79 46.88 -20.76
N TRP A 78 -4.40 45.68 -20.66
CA TRP A 78 -5.01 44.93 -21.80
C TRP A 78 -5.73 43.63 -21.37
N SER A 79 -6.65 43.13 -22.20
CA SER A 79 -7.71 42.12 -21.87
C SER A 79 -8.08 41.21 -23.06
N GLU A 80 -9.20 40.46 -22.93
CA GLU A 80 -10.08 39.87 -23.97
C GLU A 80 -9.70 38.51 -24.63
N VAL A 81 -10.64 37.60 -25.00
CA VAL A 81 -12.01 37.27 -24.49
C VAL A 81 -12.50 35.91 -25.04
N SER A 82 -13.35 35.15 -24.31
CA SER A 82 -14.42 34.23 -24.81
C SER A 82 -14.98 33.32 -23.68
N GLY A 83 -16.24 32.88 -23.65
CA GLY A 83 -17.44 33.17 -24.47
C GLY A 83 -18.35 31.93 -24.64
N THR A 84 -19.66 31.98 -24.92
CA THR A 84 -20.65 33.08 -25.04
C THR A 84 -22.07 32.47 -25.23
N ASP A 85 -23.16 33.27 -25.11
CA ASP A 85 -24.58 32.95 -25.46
C ASP A 85 -25.32 31.98 -24.51
N SER A 86 -26.63 32.09 -24.17
CA SER A 86 -27.62 33.21 -24.06
C SER A 86 -28.68 32.80 -23.00
N GLY A 87 -29.98 33.17 -22.91
CA GLY A 87 -30.95 33.91 -23.74
C GLY A 87 -32.39 33.48 -23.39
N THR A 88 -33.50 34.20 -23.65
CA THR A 88 -33.79 35.60 -24.02
C THR A 88 -35.26 35.92 -23.66
N GLY A 89 -35.66 37.21 -23.59
CA GLY A 89 -37.08 37.61 -23.48
C GLY A 89 -37.30 39.10 -23.16
N ALA A 90 -37.89 39.87 -24.07
CA ALA A 90 -38.15 41.31 -23.88
C ALA A 90 -39.24 41.87 -24.84
N ALA A 91 -39.85 43.00 -24.48
CA ALA A 91 -40.61 43.87 -25.38
C ALA A 91 -40.64 45.32 -24.85
N SER A 92 -40.52 46.30 -25.76
CA SER A 92 -40.64 47.76 -25.56
C SER A 92 -41.86 48.30 -26.36
N ALA A 93 -42.18 49.59 -26.55
CA ALA A 93 -41.54 50.90 -26.27
C ALA A 93 -42.63 51.92 -25.87
N ASP A 94 -42.40 53.22 -25.59
CA ASP A 94 -42.10 54.35 -26.52
C ASP A 94 -42.10 55.67 -25.69
N VAL A 95 -41.58 56.86 -26.06
CA VAL A 95 -40.55 57.28 -27.05
C VAL A 95 -40.14 58.76 -26.80
N THR A 96 -38.84 59.13 -26.90
CA THR A 96 -38.28 60.52 -27.05
C THR A 96 -38.59 61.61 -25.98
N THR A 97 -37.83 62.71 -25.78
CA THR A 97 -36.42 63.10 -26.07
C THR A 97 -35.98 64.25 -25.13
N ASN A 98 -34.73 64.17 -24.66
CA ASN A 98 -33.71 65.22 -24.51
C ASN A 98 -34.03 66.65 -23.98
N SER A 99 -33.26 67.10 -22.96
CA SER A 99 -32.77 68.48 -22.67
C SER A 99 -33.72 69.71 -22.67
N GLY A 100 -33.59 70.69 -21.75
CA GLY A 100 -32.68 70.89 -20.62
C GLY A 100 -32.46 72.38 -20.26
N LEU A 101 -31.80 72.64 -19.11
CA LEU A 101 -31.34 73.95 -18.59
C LEU A 101 -32.38 74.98 -18.06
N LYS A 102 -31.91 75.81 -17.12
CA LYS A 102 -32.63 76.91 -16.43
C LYS A 102 -32.46 78.26 -17.15
N THR A 103 -33.40 79.18 -16.89
CA THR A 103 -33.09 80.56 -16.43
C THR A 103 -34.30 81.20 -15.72
N ASP A 104 -34.05 82.21 -14.89
CA ASP A 104 -35.03 82.88 -14.02
C ASP A 104 -35.69 84.11 -14.67
N ASN A 105 -36.91 84.50 -14.22
CA ASN A 105 -37.22 85.83 -13.61
C ASN A 105 -38.73 86.22 -13.54
N ASN A 106 -39.04 87.00 -12.50
CA ASN A 106 -40.11 88.01 -12.33
C ASN A 106 -41.64 87.74 -12.50
N GLU A 107 -42.31 87.69 -11.34
CA GLU A 107 -43.23 88.72 -10.79
C GLU A 107 -44.62 89.10 -11.40
N ILE A 108 -45.63 89.03 -10.49
CA ILE A 108 -46.64 90.07 -10.12
C ILE A 108 -48.09 90.05 -10.69
N SER A 109 -49.04 90.19 -9.75
CA SER A 109 -50.47 90.64 -9.82
C SER A 109 -51.56 89.68 -10.35
N GLY A 110 -52.79 89.73 -9.78
CA GLY A 110 -53.91 88.88 -10.23
C GLY A 110 -55.36 89.11 -9.71
N ASN A 111 -55.60 89.21 -8.39
CA ASN A 111 -56.89 89.53 -7.71
C ASN A 111 -58.13 88.57 -7.80
N ASN A 112 -58.97 88.64 -6.74
CA ASN A 112 -60.43 88.36 -6.59
C ASN A 112 -60.97 86.92 -6.83
N ASN A 113 -61.27 86.07 -5.83
CA ASN A 113 -62.21 86.15 -4.67
C ASN A 113 -63.72 86.00 -5.02
N ILE A 114 -64.53 85.45 -4.08
CA ILE A 114 -66.01 85.28 -4.06
C ILE A 114 -66.51 84.04 -4.88
N SER A 115 -67.49 83.19 -4.49
CA SER A 115 -68.64 83.28 -3.52
C SER A 115 -69.15 81.91 -2.97
N ALA A 116 -69.87 81.99 -1.83
CA ALA A 116 -71.02 81.15 -1.39
C ALA A 116 -70.76 79.69 -0.91
N TYR A 117 -71.53 79.12 0.04
CA TYR A 117 -72.86 79.52 0.57
C TYR A 117 -72.93 79.83 2.08
N SER A 118 -74.02 80.50 2.47
CA SER A 118 -74.48 80.96 3.81
C SER A 118 -74.73 79.82 4.83
N SER A 119 -74.58 79.95 6.17
CA SER A 119 -74.99 81.01 7.14
C SER A 119 -76.52 81.08 7.36
N GLU A 120 -77.10 81.36 8.54
CA GLU A 120 -76.61 81.66 9.91
C GLU A 120 -77.76 81.35 10.94
N PRO A 121 -77.58 81.41 12.29
CA PRO A 121 -78.64 81.11 13.25
C PRO A 121 -79.47 82.34 13.68
N VAL A 122 -80.71 82.12 14.13
CA VAL A 122 -81.61 83.16 14.70
C VAL A 122 -82.22 82.65 16.01
N ALA A 123 -82.50 83.55 16.95
CA ALA A 123 -82.93 83.22 18.31
C ALA A 123 -84.29 83.81 18.70
N THR A 124 -84.93 83.16 19.68
CA THR A 124 -86.07 83.61 20.53
C THR A 124 -87.50 83.54 19.96
N THR A 125 -88.44 83.50 20.92
CA THR A 125 -89.91 83.43 20.82
C THR A 125 -90.48 82.09 20.33
N ALA A 126 -91.36 81.51 21.17
CA ALA A 126 -92.27 80.46 20.75
C ALA A 126 -93.46 81.10 20.04
N SER A 127 -93.75 80.64 18.83
CA SER A 127 -94.98 80.95 18.10
C SER A 127 -95.58 79.64 17.62
N GLU A 128 -96.88 79.48 17.80
CA GLU A 128 -97.63 78.30 17.38
C GLU A 128 -97.65 78.22 15.84
N VAL A 129 -97.64 77.01 15.29
CA VAL A 129 -97.67 76.79 13.83
C VAL A 129 -99.12 76.84 13.35
N PRO A 130 -99.54 77.83 12.54
CA PRO A 130 -100.89 77.88 12.03
C PRO A 130 -101.05 76.84 10.91
N VAL A 131 -101.94 75.87 11.10
CA VAL A 131 -102.30 74.93 10.04
C VAL A 131 -103.36 75.58 9.17
N ALA A 132 -103.03 75.78 7.90
CA ALA A 132 -103.97 76.24 6.88
C ALA A 132 -104.64 75.05 6.17
N ASP A 133 -105.84 75.29 5.64
CA ASP A 133 -106.49 74.34 4.73
C ASP A 133 -105.81 74.29 3.34
N SER A 134 -106.33 73.43 2.45
CA SER A 134 -105.83 73.26 1.08
C SER A 134 -106.08 74.48 0.17
N GLN A 135 -106.64 75.59 0.69
CA GLN A 135 -106.82 76.87 0.00
C GLN A 135 -106.08 78.02 0.70
N GLY A 136 -105.35 77.76 1.79
CA GLY A 136 -104.51 78.74 2.49
C GLY A 136 -105.20 79.54 3.60
N SER A 137 -106.36 79.13 4.09
CA SER A 137 -107.07 79.80 5.20
C SER A 137 -106.80 79.13 6.55
N THR A 138 -106.60 79.93 7.60
CA THR A 138 -106.28 79.46 8.96
C THR A 138 -107.51 78.93 9.71
N ILE A 139 -107.39 77.79 10.39
CA ILE A 139 -108.47 77.18 11.19
C ILE A 139 -108.38 77.63 12.66
N ASP A 140 -109.44 78.24 13.20
CA ASP A 140 -109.59 78.51 14.64
C ASP A 140 -110.28 77.32 15.35
N TRP A 141 -109.54 76.68 16.25
CA TRP A 141 -109.98 75.48 16.97
C TRP A 141 -110.81 75.75 18.23
N ASN A 142 -111.05 77.02 18.58
CA ASN A 142 -111.80 77.38 19.79
C ASN A 142 -113.32 77.48 19.56
N ASN A 143 -113.80 77.65 18.32
CA ASN A 143 -115.23 77.75 18.00
C ASN A 143 -115.85 76.35 17.81
N ARG A 144 -116.22 75.68 18.90
CA ARG A 144 -116.82 74.32 18.89
C ARG A 144 -118.28 74.25 18.41
N SER A 145 -118.89 75.37 18.02
CA SER A 145 -120.33 75.46 17.69
C SER A 145 -120.65 75.43 16.19
N GLU A 146 -119.71 75.76 15.31
CA GLU A 146 -119.95 75.93 13.88
C GLU A 146 -118.83 75.27 13.05
N TYR A 147 -119.00 73.98 12.73
CA TYR A 147 -118.07 73.23 11.87
C TYR A 147 -118.72 72.89 10.52
N ASN A 148 -118.01 73.15 9.43
CA ASN A 148 -118.54 73.02 8.07
C ASN A 148 -118.56 71.55 7.58
N SER A 149 -119.63 71.13 6.91
CA SER A 149 -119.91 69.73 6.58
C SER A 149 -119.20 69.19 5.32
N SER A 150 -118.21 69.90 4.79
CA SER A 150 -117.26 69.41 3.77
C SER A 150 -116.24 68.43 4.38
N ALA A 151 -116.72 67.40 5.07
CA ALA A 151 -115.94 66.66 6.07
C ALA A 151 -114.86 65.74 5.48
N ASN A 152 -113.59 66.07 5.77
CA ASN A 152 -112.52 65.07 5.74
C ASN A 152 -112.66 64.12 6.95
N SER A 153 -112.24 62.87 6.79
CA SER A 153 -112.20 61.91 7.91
C SER A 153 -110.91 62.11 8.72
N GLY A 154 -110.85 61.62 9.96
CA GLY A 154 -109.66 61.78 10.78
C GLY A 154 -109.54 60.84 11.96
N ILE A 155 -108.45 61.01 12.71
CA ILE A 155 -108.18 60.35 13.99
C ILE A 155 -107.46 61.33 14.93
N ILE A 156 -107.81 61.25 16.21
CA ILE A 156 -107.21 62.00 17.32
C ILE A 156 -106.54 60.97 18.24
N VAL A 157 -105.23 61.05 18.45
CA VAL A 157 -104.48 60.11 19.29
C VAL A 157 -103.93 60.83 20.50
N ASN A 158 -104.28 60.36 21.71
CA ASN A 158 -103.73 60.80 22.99
C ASN A 158 -102.69 59.80 23.49
N TYR A 159 -101.47 60.25 23.80
CA TYR A 159 -100.43 59.39 24.35
C TYR A 159 -100.31 59.50 25.89
N LYS A 160 -100.35 58.35 26.56
CA LYS A 160 -100.18 58.22 28.02
C LYS A 160 -98.96 57.40 28.38
N VAL A 161 -98.26 57.78 29.44
CA VAL A 161 -97.06 57.07 29.90
C VAL A 161 -97.43 56.07 30.99
N GLN A 162 -96.99 54.83 30.82
CA GLN A 162 -97.25 53.73 31.77
C GLN A 162 -95.96 53.23 32.42
N GLY A 163 -96.04 52.93 33.72
CA GLY A 163 -94.92 52.45 34.54
C GLY A 163 -94.52 51.00 34.25
N THR A 164 -93.34 50.60 34.72
CA THR A 164 -92.86 49.20 34.65
C THR A 164 -93.65 48.23 35.54
N ASP A 165 -94.53 48.77 36.39
CA ASP A 165 -95.50 48.09 37.25
C ASP A 165 -96.94 48.07 36.66
N GLY A 166 -97.18 48.84 35.58
CA GLY A 166 -98.49 48.96 34.93
C GLY A 166 -99.35 50.13 35.40
N GLU A 167 -98.91 50.94 36.37
CA GLU A 167 -99.64 52.15 36.80
C GLU A 167 -99.52 53.29 35.78
N GLU A 168 -100.53 54.17 35.72
CA GLU A 168 -100.51 55.35 34.84
C GLU A 168 -99.73 56.50 35.49
N ILE A 169 -98.53 56.81 34.97
CA ILE A 169 -97.66 57.83 35.57
C ILE A 169 -97.98 59.26 35.07
N GLY A 170 -98.80 59.41 34.03
CA GLY A 170 -99.32 60.69 33.55
C GLY A 170 -99.45 60.82 32.02
N ASP A 171 -100.06 61.91 31.58
CA ASP A 171 -100.18 62.29 30.17
C ASP A 171 -98.88 62.92 29.63
N LEU A 172 -98.63 62.79 28.31
CA LEU A 172 -97.56 63.53 27.60
C LEU A 172 -97.93 65.01 27.36
N LYS A 173 -98.26 65.74 28.43
CA LYS A 173 -98.55 67.18 28.37
C LYS A 173 -97.28 68.00 28.13
N GLU A 174 -97.44 69.07 27.35
CA GLU A 174 -96.43 70.10 27.03
C GLU A 174 -95.29 69.75 26.04
N GLN A 175 -95.27 68.56 25.41
CA GLN A 175 -94.54 68.37 24.13
C GLN A 175 -95.02 67.18 23.29
N ARG A 176 -95.74 67.46 22.19
CA ARG A 176 -96.17 66.50 21.14
C ARG A 176 -96.95 65.26 21.61
N GLY A 177 -97.64 65.30 22.75
CA GLY A 177 -98.43 64.17 23.28
C GLY A 177 -99.80 63.91 22.63
N GLN A 178 -100.22 64.74 21.68
CA GLN A 178 -101.45 64.53 20.90
C GLN A 178 -101.16 64.64 19.41
N ALA A 179 -101.64 63.66 18.63
CA ALA A 179 -101.54 63.65 17.17
C ALA A 179 -102.93 63.74 16.54
N PHE A 180 -103.10 64.69 15.61
CA PHE A 180 -104.32 64.90 14.84
C PHE A 180 -103.99 64.61 13.38
N ILE A 181 -104.63 63.61 12.78
CA ILE A 181 -104.30 63.14 11.44
C ILE A 181 -105.59 63.02 10.62
N VAL A 182 -105.54 63.50 9.38
CA VAL A 182 -106.70 63.73 8.50
C VAL A 182 -106.48 63.00 7.17
N GLY A 183 -107.52 62.33 6.66
CA GLY A 183 -107.47 61.48 5.46
C GLY A 183 -108.85 60.96 5.08
N ASN A 184 -108.91 59.81 4.40
CA ASN A 184 -110.18 59.17 4.01
C ASN A 184 -110.59 58.09 5.04
N GLU A 185 -111.89 57.82 5.15
CA GLU A 185 -112.41 56.72 5.94
C GLU A 185 -111.78 55.38 5.52
N GLY A 186 -111.15 54.67 6.45
CA GLY A 186 -110.50 53.39 6.19
C GLY A 186 -109.03 53.45 5.77
N ASP A 187 -108.46 54.64 5.54
CA ASP A 187 -107.01 54.78 5.34
C ASP A 187 -106.25 54.36 6.62
N THR A 188 -105.05 53.77 6.47
CA THR A 188 -104.21 53.34 7.60
C THR A 188 -103.00 54.26 7.77
N VAL A 189 -102.69 54.63 9.01
CA VAL A 189 -101.71 55.63 9.39
C VAL A 189 -100.61 55.01 10.25
N ASP A 190 -99.36 55.11 9.81
CA ASP A 190 -98.18 54.70 10.59
C ASP A 190 -97.76 55.80 11.57
N LEU A 191 -97.79 55.47 12.85
CA LEU A 191 -97.44 56.31 13.99
C LEU A 191 -96.01 56.08 14.49
N THR A 192 -95.24 55.17 13.89
CA THR A 192 -93.88 54.77 14.34
C THR A 192 -92.93 55.96 14.57
N ASN A 193 -93.02 57.00 13.74
CA ASN A 193 -92.20 58.22 13.83
C ASN A 193 -92.90 59.40 14.55
N SER A 194 -94.07 59.19 15.16
CA SER A 194 -94.85 60.26 15.81
C SER A 194 -94.50 60.50 17.28
N LEU A 195 -93.86 59.52 17.95
CA LEU A 195 -93.45 59.65 19.36
C LEU A 195 -92.18 60.51 19.52
N PRO A 196 -92.05 61.26 20.63
CA PRO A 196 -90.79 61.94 20.97
C PRO A 196 -89.62 60.96 21.15
N GLN A 197 -88.42 61.40 20.76
CA GLN A 197 -87.20 60.60 20.85
C GLN A 197 -86.93 60.18 22.31
N GLY A 198 -86.82 58.87 22.54
CA GLY A 198 -86.66 58.29 23.89
C GLY A 198 -87.89 57.55 24.43
N TYR A 199 -89.02 57.53 23.70
CA TYR A 199 -90.18 56.68 23.98
C TYR A 199 -90.35 55.58 22.93
N THR A 200 -91.18 54.58 23.25
CA THR A 200 -91.62 53.51 22.35
C THR A 200 -93.05 53.12 22.68
N PHE A 201 -93.78 52.60 21.69
CA PHE A 201 -95.09 52.00 21.89
C PHE A 201 -94.99 50.81 22.86
N LEU A 202 -96.03 50.60 23.67
CA LEU A 202 -96.12 49.45 24.57
C LEU A 202 -96.61 48.18 23.84
N ASP A 203 -97.52 48.34 22.88
CA ASP A 203 -97.92 47.32 21.92
C ASP A 203 -97.48 47.75 20.50
N ASP A 204 -96.91 46.83 19.74
CA ASP A 204 -96.50 47.06 18.36
C ASP A 204 -97.70 47.19 17.40
N ALA A 205 -98.88 46.67 17.77
CA ALA A 205 -100.12 46.86 17.04
C ALA A 205 -100.57 48.33 17.01
N ASP A 206 -100.31 49.09 18.08
CA ASP A 206 -100.73 50.50 18.17
C ASP A 206 -100.00 51.42 17.18
N LYS A 207 -98.91 50.96 16.57
CA LYS A 207 -98.15 51.68 15.54
C LYS A 207 -98.94 51.96 14.27
N GLN A 208 -99.99 51.21 13.95
CA GLN A 208 -100.84 51.46 12.78
C GLN A 208 -102.30 51.60 13.18
N GLN A 209 -102.87 52.78 12.92
CA GLN A 209 -104.26 53.10 13.25
C GLN A 209 -105.06 53.39 11.98
N THR A 210 -106.31 52.94 11.94
CA THR A 210 -107.22 53.24 10.82
C THR A 210 -108.00 54.53 11.08
N ILE A 211 -108.08 55.39 10.08
CA ILE A 211 -108.87 56.63 10.11
C ILE A 211 -110.36 56.29 10.24
N GLY A 212 -111.04 57.01 11.14
CA GLY A 212 -112.46 56.82 11.43
C GLY A 212 -113.37 57.21 10.28
N LYS A 213 -114.68 57.11 10.49
CA LYS A 213 -115.67 57.54 9.49
C LYS A 213 -115.61 59.05 9.23
N ALA A 214 -116.20 59.50 8.12
CA ALA A 214 -116.48 60.92 7.92
C ALA A 214 -117.62 61.39 8.85
N TYR A 215 -117.70 62.70 9.14
CA TYR A 215 -118.78 63.25 9.95
C TYR A 215 -120.13 63.21 9.21
N ASP A 216 -121.13 62.55 9.78
CA ASP A 216 -122.47 62.40 9.21
C ASP A 216 -123.37 63.64 9.36
N GLY A 217 -122.92 64.66 10.10
CA GLY A 217 -123.66 65.89 10.36
C GLY A 217 -124.65 65.83 11.53
N LEU A 218 -124.78 64.69 12.22
CA LEU A 218 -125.86 64.47 13.21
C LEU A 218 -125.46 64.74 14.67
N ASN A 219 -124.24 64.37 15.10
CA ASN A 219 -123.76 64.65 16.46
C ASN A 219 -122.23 64.79 16.53
N ALA A 220 -121.74 66.02 16.64
CA ALA A 220 -120.31 66.34 16.65
C ALA A 220 -119.55 65.77 17.87
N GLN A 221 -120.20 65.62 19.03
CA GLN A 221 -119.55 65.07 20.22
C GLN A 221 -119.31 63.57 20.04
N SER A 222 -120.36 62.81 19.66
CA SER A 222 -120.23 61.38 19.38
C SER A 222 -119.28 61.09 18.21
N TYR A 223 -119.19 62.00 17.23
CA TYR A 223 -118.19 61.95 16.17
C TYR A 223 -116.76 62.08 16.73
N ILE A 224 -116.47 63.15 17.47
CA ILE A 224 -115.16 63.39 18.10
C ILE A 224 -114.75 62.22 19.00
N ASP A 225 -115.68 61.70 19.81
CA ASP A 225 -115.43 60.54 20.67
C ASP A 225 -115.13 59.27 19.84
N SER A 226 -115.80 59.07 18.70
CA SER A 226 -115.57 57.90 17.83
C SER A 226 -114.22 57.91 17.09
N ILE A 227 -113.68 59.10 16.79
CA ILE A 227 -112.36 59.27 16.16
C ILE A 227 -111.22 59.44 17.17
N THR A 228 -111.52 59.47 18.47
CA THR A 228 -110.50 59.63 19.52
C THR A 228 -110.00 58.26 20.03
N LYS A 229 -108.67 58.12 20.10
CA LYS A 229 -107.95 56.97 20.66
C LYS A 229 -107.01 57.42 21.78
N THR A 230 -106.72 56.50 22.69
CA THR A 230 -105.70 56.65 23.73
C THR A 230 -104.75 55.47 23.62
N ILE A 231 -103.46 55.75 23.49
CA ILE A 231 -102.39 54.77 23.28
C ILE A 231 -101.38 54.89 24.43
N TYR A 232 -100.95 53.75 24.98
CA TYR A 232 -99.98 53.69 26.06
C TYR A 232 -98.56 53.50 25.53
N VAL A 233 -97.62 54.27 26.07
CA VAL A 233 -96.22 54.28 25.67
C VAL A 233 -95.31 54.14 26.88
N THR A 234 -94.10 53.60 26.66
CA THR A 234 -93.09 53.44 27.70
C THR A 234 -91.75 54.04 27.26
N LYS A 235 -90.84 54.26 28.22
CA LYS A 235 -89.57 54.94 27.97
C LYS A 235 -88.52 53.95 27.47
N LYS A 236 -87.89 54.24 26.33
CA LYS A 236 -86.94 53.35 25.68
C LYS A 236 -85.64 53.29 26.49
N VAL A 237 -85.29 52.10 26.97
CA VAL A 237 -84.04 51.84 27.70
C VAL A 237 -82.85 51.97 26.72
N GLY A 238 -81.77 52.64 27.16
CA GLY A 238 -80.47 52.58 26.49
C GLY A 238 -80.19 53.64 25.41
N VAL A 239 -80.32 54.93 25.72
CA VAL A 239 -79.60 56.01 25.01
C VAL A 239 -79.03 57.00 26.03
N GLY A 240 -77.89 56.67 26.63
CA GLY A 240 -77.17 57.59 27.53
C GLY A 240 -76.40 58.65 26.74
N GLN A 241 -76.44 59.91 27.16
CA GLN A 241 -75.59 60.95 26.57
C GLN A 241 -74.14 60.73 27.00
N PHE A 242 -73.29 60.38 26.04
CA PHE A 242 -71.85 60.24 26.24
C PHE A 242 -71.23 61.65 26.37
N ILE A 243 -70.76 62.02 27.57
CA ILE A 243 -69.99 63.24 27.78
C ILE A 243 -68.50 62.85 27.85
N PRO A 244 -67.72 63.02 26.77
CA PRO A 244 -66.29 62.76 26.81
C PRO A 244 -65.61 63.85 27.66
N ALA A 245 -65.02 63.44 28.78
CA ALA A 245 -64.16 64.30 29.59
C ALA A 245 -62.69 63.96 29.29
N LEU A 246 -61.91 64.98 28.94
CA LEU A 246 -60.50 64.85 28.57
C LEU A 246 -59.63 65.06 29.81
N PHE A 247 -58.92 64.01 30.22
CA PHE A 247 -58.08 64.02 31.41
C PHE A 247 -56.60 63.92 31.03
N GLN A 248 -55.82 64.92 31.42
CA GLN A 248 -54.37 64.85 31.40
C GLN A 248 -53.90 64.51 32.82
N PHE A 249 -53.33 63.32 33.00
CA PHE A 249 -52.66 63.00 34.26
C PHE A 249 -51.32 63.75 34.34
N LYS A 250 -50.99 64.25 35.53
CA LYS A 250 -49.68 64.83 35.84
C LYS A 250 -49.15 64.17 37.11
N TYR A 251 -47.92 63.70 37.08
CA TYR A 251 -47.20 63.24 38.28
C TYR A 251 -45.96 64.11 38.44
N GLU A 252 -45.85 64.77 39.59
CA GLU A 252 -44.95 65.91 39.82
C GLU A 252 -44.98 66.91 38.67
N ASP A 253 -43.93 67.02 37.85
CA ASP A 253 -43.91 67.88 36.65
C ASP A 253 -44.14 67.16 35.30
N THR A 254 -44.10 65.83 35.28
CA THR A 254 -44.31 65.02 34.07
C THR A 254 -45.79 64.97 33.68
N LYS A 255 -46.09 65.33 32.44
CA LYS A 255 -47.44 65.32 31.85
C LYS A 255 -47.62 64.12 30.92
N PHE A 256 -48.63 63.30 31.18
CA PHE A 256 -48.96 62.16 30.34
C PHE A 256 -49.91 62.55 29.19
N PRO A 257 -50.03 61.73 28.12
CA PRO A 257 -51.03 61.93 27.06
C PRO A 257 -52.47 61.97 27.58
N ILE A 258 -53.35 62.59 26.78
CA ILE A 258 -54.74 62.87 27.18
C ILE A 258 -55.58 61.60 27.06
N THR A 259 -56.23 61.21 28.15
CA THR A 259 -57.11 60.04 28.24
C THR A 259 -58.59 60.40 28.16
N TYR A 260 -59.37 59.51 27.54
CA TYR A 260 -60.82 59.59 27.32
C TYR A 260 -61.57 58.73 28.34
N LEU A 261 -61.68 59.21 29.60
CA LEU A 261 -62.42 58.50 30.63
C LEU A 261 -63.92 58.84 30.55
N GLY A 262 -64.72 57.91 30.02
CA GLY A 262 -66.17 57.98 30.07
C GLY A 262 -66.70 57.58 31.46
N TYR A 263 -67.64 58.36 32.00
CA TYR A 263 -68.30 58.07 33.28
C TYR A 263 -69.52 57.16 33.05
N LEU A 264 -69.66 56.09 33.85
CA LEU A 264 -70.81 55.19 33.78
C LEU A 264 -71.98 55.74 34.63
N ASP A 265 -72.87 56.49 33.97
CA ASP A 265 -73.95 57.27 34.60
C ASP A 265 -74.98 56.43 35.38
N GLU A 266 -75.03 55.12 35.14
CA GLU A 266 -75.80 54.13 35.90
C GLU A 266 -75.42 54.04 37.40
N ASN A 267 -74.32 54.67 37.81
CA ASN A 267 -73.91 54.77 39.21
C ASN A 267 -74.32 56.10 39.90
N LYS A 268 -75.05 57.01 39.24
CA LYS A 268 -75.55 58.25 39.87
C LYS A 268 -76.73 57.98 40.81
N GLY A 269 -76.47 57.97 42.11
CA GLY A 269 -77.53 58.08 43.12
C GLY A 269 -78.24 59.43 43.03
N SER A 270 -79.57 59.43 43.10
CA SER A 270 -80.40 60.63 42.95
C SER A 270 -80.38 61.53 44.20
N GLY A 271 -79.33 62.34 44.39
CA GLY A 271 -79.29 63.29 45.49
C GLY A 271 -78.05 64.19 45.54
N SER A 272 -78.25 65.46 45.18
CA SER A 272 -77.35 66.61 45.42
C SER A 272 -75.98 66.63 44.74
N GLU A 273 -75.44 67.84 44.57
CA GLU A 273 -74.26 68.13 43.76
C GLU A 273 -72.95 67.77 44.47
N SER A 274 -72.09 66.97 43.83
CA SER A 274 -70.64 67.04 44.06
C SER A 274 -69.85 66.40 42.91
N LEU A 275 -68.96 67.18 42.30
CA LEU A 275 -67.96 66.68 41.34
C LEU A 275 -66.74 66.17 42.12
N PHE A 276 -66.90 65.05 42.81
CA PHE A 276 -65.75 64.34 43.38
C PHE A 276 -64.96 63.61 42.27
N PRO A 277 -63.65 63.84 42.14
CA PRO A 277 -62.79 62.96 41.36
C PRO A 277 -62.70 61.56 42.03
N PRO A 278 -62.19 60.54 41.32
CA PRO A 278 -61.90 59.25 41.95
C PRO A 278 -60.96 59.37 43.16
N ILE A 279 -61.02 58.35 44.02
CA ILE A 279 -60.32 58.29 45.32
C ILE A 279 -58.82 58.56 45.13
N GLY A 280 -58.27 59.48 45.93
CA GLY A 280 -56.83 59.78 45.97
C GLY A 280 -56.35 60.87 45.01
N PHE A 281 -57.25 61.62 44.36
CA PHE A 281 -56.88 62.58 43.31
C PHE A 281 -57.40 64.01 43.55
N LEU A 282 -56.60 65.01 43.17
CA LEU A 282 -56.97 66.44 43.09
C LEU A 282 -57.07 66.87 41.62
N VAL A 283 -58.07 67.71 41.31
CA VAL A 283 -58.27 68.28 39.96
C VAL A 283 -57.85 69.74 39.97
N ASP A 284 -56.85 70.08 39.17
CA ASP A 284 -56.56 71.48 38.81
C ASP A 284 -57.41 71.90 37.61
N ARG A 285 -57.90 73.14 37.63
CA ARG A 285 -58.81 73.74 36.65
C ARG A 285 -58.28 75.06 36.09
N SER A 286 -56.97 75.16 35.86
CA SER A 286 -56.39 76.24 35.06
C SER A 286 -56.87 76.17 33.60
N THR A 287 -57.67 77.15 33.15
CA THR A 287 -58.22 77.17 31.77
C THR A 287 -57.19 77.65 30.74
N PRO A 288 -56.87 76.86 29.68
CA PRO A 288 -56.16 77.35 28.51
C PRO A 288 -57.12 78.08 27.53
N PRO A 289 -56.62 78.89 26.58
CA PRO A 289 -57.46 79.88 25.87
C PRO A 289 -58.44 79.36 24.81
N SER A 290 -58.58 78.05 24.60
CA SER A 290 -59.19 77.46 23.40
C SER A 290 -60.28 76.42 23.69
N GLY A 291 -61.26 76.78 24.53
CA GLY A 291 -62.61 76.17 24.58
C GLY A 291 -62.76 74.73 25.08
N VAL A 292 -61.66 73.97 25.25
CA VAL A 292 -61.67 72.56 25.66
C VAL A 292 -61.27 72.42 27.13
N LEU A 293 -62.13 71.81 27.94
CA LEU A 293 -61.88 71.50 29.35
C LEU A 293 -60.93 70.30 29.48
N ILE A 294 -59.62 70.56 29.38
CA ILE A 294 -58.58 69.62 29.83
C ILE A 294 -58.52 69.70 31.36
N SER A 295 -58.96 68.64 32.04
CA SER A 295 -58.85 68.53 33.49
C SER A 295 -57.51 67.90 33.85
N THR A 296 -56.66 68.61 34.60
CA THR A 296 -55.37 68.07 35.06
C THR A 296 -55.56 67.37 36.40
N ILE A 297 -55.12 66.12 36.52
CA ILE A 297 -55.31 65.32 37.72
C ILE A 297 -53.98 64.93 38.36
N SER A 298 -53.83 65.22 39.66
CA SER A 298 -52.66 64.92 40.49
C SER A 298 -53.01 63.92 41.61
N TYR A 299 -52.15 62.92 41.83
CA TYR A 299 -52.35 61.84 42.81
C TYR A 299 -51.80 62.17 44.20
N ASN A 300 -52.46 61.71 45.28
CA ASN A 300 -52.02 61.93 46.66
C ASN A 300 -52.51 60.85 47.66
N GLY A 301 -52.19 59.59 47.39
CA GLY A 301 -52.25 58.48 48.35
C GLY A 301 -53.54 57.64 48.39
N MET A 302 -53.44 56.41 48.92
CA MET A 302 -54.55 55.44 48.99
C MET A 302 -55.33 55.52 50.30
N PHE A 303 -56.67 55.38 50.21
CA PHE A 303 -57.56 55.09 51.35
C PHE A 303 -58.29 53.76 51.17
N ASN A 304 -58.70 53.16 52.28
CA ASN A 304 -58.69 51.71 52.47
C ASN A 304 -60.06 51.00 52.24
N THR A 305 -60.76 51.29 51.14
CA THR A 305 -62.05 50.64 50.82
C THR A 305 -62.21 50.39 49.31
N PRO A 306 -62.35 49.13 48.84
CA PRO A 306 -62.57 48.83 47.43
C PRO A 306 -64.02 49.07 46.99
N LEU A 307 -64.21 49.67 45.81
CA LEU A 307 -65.50 49.72 45.13
C LEU A 307 -65.68 48.46 44.27
N SER A 308 -66.84 47.81 44.36
CA SER A 308 -67.13 46.53 43.70
C SER A 308 -67.71 46.67 42.29
N LYS A 309 -67.55 47.83 41.63
CA LYS A 309 -68.00 48.11 40.26
C LYS A 309 -67.02 49.03 39.54
N GLU A 310 -66.89 48.83 38.22
CA GLU A 310 -66.16 49.69 37.30
C GLU A 310 -66.89 51.06 37.21
N VAL A 311 -66.18 52.16 37.47
CA VAL A 311 -66.77 53.53 37.54
C VAL A 311 -66.46 54.36 36.30
N PHE A 312 -65.28 54.13 35.71
CA PHE A 312 -64.79 54.79 34.51
C PHE A 312 -64.43 53.73 33.48
N LYS A 313 -64.66 54.02 32.20
CA LYS A 313 -64.23 53.18 31.10
C LYS A 313 -63.60 54.01 30.00
N ASP A 314 -62.42 53.60 29.56
CA ASP A 314 -61.80 54.16 28.36
C ASP A 314 -62.21 53.33 27.14
N THR A 315 -62.80 53.99 26.15
CA THR A 315 -63.23 53.38 24.89
C THR A 315 -62.67 54.08 23.66
N GLN A 316 -61.73 55.02 23.83
CA GLN A 316 -61.25 55.88 22.73
C GLN A 316 -59.76 56.24 22.77
N THR A 317 -59.09 56.21 23.93
CA THR A 317 -57.66 56.49 23.99
C THR A 317 -56.88 55.42 23.27
N LYS A 318 -56.17 55.85 22.23
CA LYS A 318 -55.21 55.03 21.48
C LYS A 318 -53.82 55.61 21.69
N MET A 319 -52.86 54.74 21.99
CA MET A 319 -51.48 55.12 22.30
C MET A 319 -50.54 54.30 21.39
N PRO A 320 -49.59 54.93 20.67
CA PRO A 320 -48.47 54.22 20.07
C PRO A 320 -47.48 53.84 21.18
N ASN A 321 -46.83 52.69 21.07
CA ASN A 321 -45.96 52.16 22.12
C ASN A 321 -44.59 51.85 21.55
N LEU A 322 -43.54 52.30 22.23
CA LEU A 322 -42.15 52.03 21.84
C LEU A 322 -41.71 50.72 22.50
N VAL A 323 -41.63 49.66 21.70
CA VAL A 323 -41.07 48.38 22.16
C VAL A 323 -39.58 48.38 21.89
N ASN A 324 -38.79 48.37 22.95
CA ASN A 324 -37.34 48.23 22.93
C ASN A 324 -36.98 46.74 22.98
N PHE A 325 -36.16 46.28 22.04
CA PHE A 325 -35.57 44.95 22.09
C PHE A 325 -34.18 45.04 22.72
N ASN A 326 -34.05 44.53 23.93
CA ASN A 326 -32.81 44.61 24.71
C ASN A 326 -32.06 43.27 24.62
N LEU A 327 -30.77 43.34 24.26
CA LEU A 327 -29.86 42.21 24.18
C LEU A 327 -28.73 42.46 25.19
N GLY A 328 -28.53 41.54 26.15
CA GLY A 328 -27.51 41.71 27.19
C GLY A 328 -27.65 42.98 28.05
N GLY A 329 -28.87 43.51 28.20
CA GLY A 329 -29.14 44.77 28.91
C GLY A 329 -28.90 46.05 28.08
N LYS A 330 -28.68 45.94 26.76
CA LYS A 330 -28.57 47.07 25.84
C LYS A 330 -29.64 47.01 24.76
N THR A 331 -30.32 48.13 24.49
CA THR A 331 -31.26 48.24 23.37
C THR A 331 -30.54 48.05 22.03
N LEU A 332 -30.93 46.98 21.32
CA LEU A 332 -30.44 46.63 19.99
C LEU A 332 -31.20 47.40 18.91
N SER A 333 -32.52 47.46 19.05
CA SER A 333 -33.45 48.16 18.18
C SER A 333 -34.74 48.48 18.93
N SER A 334 -35.54 49.39 18.40
CA SER A 334 -36.88 49.69 18.92
C SER A 334 -37.88 49.76 17.76
N ILE A 335 -39.12 49.36 18.00
CA ILE A 335 -40.24 49.55 17.07
C ILE A 335 -41.36 50.33 17.76
N THR A 336 -42.03 51.20 17.00
CA THR A 336 -43.23 51.90 17.49
C THR A 336 -44.47 51.18 16.96
N THR A 337 -45.34 50.71 17.84
CA THR A 337 -46.63 50.14 17.42
C THR A 337 -47.52 51.22 16.82
N ASP A 338 -48.47 50.81 15.97
CA ASP A 338 -49.64 51.64 15.68
C ASP A 338 -50.36 52.06 16.98
N SER A 339 -51.15 53.12 16.90
CA SER A 339 -51.91 53.63 18.05
C SER A 339 -53.05 52.68 18.41
N ILE A 340 -52.83 51.88 19.46
CA ILE A 340 -53.72 50.80 19.91
C ILE A 340 -54.46 51.24 21.18
N GLN A 341 -55.68 50.75 21.37
CA GLN A 341 -56.50 51.09 22.53
C GLN A 341 -55.92 50.48 23.82
N LEU A 342 -55.91 51.27 24.90
CA LEU A 342 -55.49 50.83 26.23
C LEU A 342 -56.24 49.57 26.67
N GLY A 343 -55.50 48.59 27.20
CA GLY A 343 -56.01 47.30 27.67
C GLY A 343 -56.09 46.19 26.61
N ASN A 344 -55.88 46.48 25.32
CA ASN A 344 -55.78 45.46 24.28
C ASN A 344 -54.36 44.87 24.20
N SER A 345 -54.25 43.63 23.73
CA SER A 345 -52.96 43.00 23.42
C SER A 345 -52.52 43.22 21.98
N ILE A 346 -51.21 43.21 21.74
CA ILE A 346 -50.60 43.05 20.41
C ILE A 346 -49.47 42.03 20.48
N ASP A 347 -49.39 41.18 19.46
CA ASP A 347 -48.30 40.23 19.28
C ASP A 347 -47.11 40.92 18.62
N ILE A 348 -45.98 40.96 19.34
CA ILE A 348 -44.72 41.53 18.90
C ILE A 348 -43.76 40.41 18.55
N THR A 349 -43.26 40.42 17.31
CA THR A 349 -42.22 39.50 16.84
C THR A 349 -40.84 40.09 17.15
N ALA A 350 -39.91 39.25 17.62
CA ALA A 350 -38.51 39.62 17.82
C ALA A 350 -37.82 39.97 16.47
N PRO A 351 -36.74 40.76 16.47
CA PRO A 351 -35.98 41.07 15.25
C PRO A 351 -35.42 39.80 14.58
N ASP A 352 -35.26 39.82 13.26
CA ASP A 352 -34.77 38.68 12.48
C ASP A 352 -33.44 38.13 13.03
N GLY A 353 -33.41 36.82 13.32
CA GLY A 353 -32.26 36.12 13.88
C GLY A 353 -32.19 36.12 15.43
N TYR A 354 -33.19 36.67 16.12
CA TYR A 354 -33.31 36.66 17.58
C TYR A 354 -34.60 35.97 18.04
N THR A 355 -34.62 35.54 19.30
CA THR A 355 -35.79 35.04 20.02
C THR A 355 -35.92 35.77 21.35
N PHE A 356 -37.07 35.70 22.01
CA PHE A 356 -37.17 36.09 23.41
C PHE A 356 -36.51 35.05 24.34
N SER A 357 -36.32 35.41 25.61
CA SER A 357 -35.64 34.59 26.64
C SER A 357 -36.28 33.23 26.98
N ASP A 358 -37.49 32.94 26.48
CA ASP A 358 -38.20 31.65 26.55
C ASP A 358 -38.19 30.90 25.20
N GLY A 359 -37.41 31.36 24.23
CA GLY A 359 -37.22 30.74 22.92
C GLY A 359 -38.31 31.02 21.90
N THR A 360 -39.33 31.85 22.20
CA THR A 360 -40.35 32.21 21.20
C THR A 360 -39.82 33.30 20.26
N THR A 361 -40.31 33.31 19.02
CA THR A 361 -40.11 34.44 18.08
C THR A 361 -41.11 35.56 18.29
N THR A 362 -42.18 35.34 19.06
CA THR A 362 -43.31 36.27 19.18
C THR A 362 -43.86 36.27 20.62
N LYS A 363 -44.20 37.45 21.15
CA LYS A 363 -44.82 37.65 22.47
C LYS A 363 -45.99 38.62 22.42
N SER A 364 -47.09 38.25 23.06
CA SER A 364 -48.24 39.14 23.25
C SER A 364 -47.97 40.10 24.41
N ILE A 365 -47.96 41.41 24.15
CA ILE A 365 -47.87 42.46 25.18
C ILE A 365 -49.22 43.14 25.33
N VAL A 366 -49.60 43.50 26.57
CA VAL A 366 -50.85 44.22 26.86
C VAL A 366 -50.57 45.72 26.95
N ILE A 367 -51.11 46.47 26.00
CA ILE A 367 -50.85 47.90 25.84
C ILE A 367 -51.45 48.71 26.99
N GLY A 368 -50.62 49.49 27.67
CA GLY A 368 -51.07 50.40 28.73
C GLY A 368 -51.64 49.71 29.97
N ALA A 369 -51.29 48.45 30.24
CA ALA A 369 -51.74 47.71 31.44
C ALA A 369 -51.23 48.28 32.78
N ALA A 370 -50.44 49.35 32.75
CA ALA A 370 -50.05 50.14 33.92
C ALA A 370 -51.24 50.93 34.49
N SER A 371 -52.14 50.23 35.19
CA SER A 371 -53.12 50.84 36.08
C SER A 371 -52.46 51.88 37.00
N PRO A 372 -53.12 52.98 37.39
CA PRO A 372 -52.57 53.95 38.34
C PRO A 372 -52.07 53.31 39.66
N MET A 373 -52.65 52.18 40.08
CA MET A 373 -52.15 51.39 41.22
C MET A 373 -50.78 50.76 40.98
N TYR A 374 -50.48 50.35 39.74
CA TYR A 374 -49.21 49.71 39.36
C TYR A 374 -48.05 50.71 39.41
N MET A 375 -48.27 51.94 38.91
CA MET A 375 -47.30 53.03 39.02
C MET A 375 -47.13 53.50 40.47
N ALA A 376 -48.22 53.57 41.25
CA ALA A 376 -48.16 53.88 42.69
C ALA A 376 -47.42 52.80 43.52
N TYR A 377 -47.31 51.57 43.04
CA TYR A 377 -46.49 50.53 43.67
C TYR A 377 -44.99 50.78 43.43
N TYR A 378 -44.57 50.99 42.19
CA TYR A 378 -43.15 51.22 41.87
C TYR A 378 -42.60 52.54 42.43
N SER A 379 -43.42 53.58 42.59
CA SER A 379 -42.97 54.81 43.27
C SER A 379 -42.71 54.59 44.78
N THR A 380 -43.41 53.65 45.44
CA THR A 380 -43.05 53.24 46.83
C THR A 380 -41.75 52.43 46.91
N LEU A 381 -41.23 51.96 45.77
CA LEU A 381 -39.90 51.35 45.63
C LEU A 381 -38.83 52.35 45.17
N GLY A 382 -39.19 53.64 45.01
CA GLY A 382 -38.26 54.72 44.64
C GLY A 382 -37.98 54.86 43.15
N ILE A 383 -38.74 54.20 42.26
CA ILE A 383 -38.58 54.29 40.81
C ILE A 383 -39.54 55.36 40.26
N THR A 384 -39.01 56.39 39.61
CA THR A 384 -39.76 57.59 39.19
C THR A 384 -39.94 57.75 37.68
N ASP A 385 -38.98 57.28 36.88
CA ASP A 385 -39.01 57.36 35.41
C ASP A 385 -39.53 56.05 34.80
N ILE A 386 -40.86 55.89 34.74
CA ILE A 386 -41.51 54.79 34.01
C ILE A 386 -42.56 55.40 33.06
N ASP A 387 -42.28 55.38 31.75
CA ASP A 387 -43.26 55.73 30.73
C ASP A 387 -44.10 54.47 30.38
N PRO A 388 -45.43 54.47 30.59
CA PRO A 388 -46.28 53.31 30.32
C PRO A 388 -46.44 52.97 28.83
N SER A 389 -45.91 53.78 27.92
CA SER A 389 -45.83 53.48 26.48
C SER A 389 -44.52 52.84 26.05
N ILE A 390 -43.53 52.71 26.94
CA ILE A 390 -42.26 52.04 26.66
C ILE A 390 -42.31 50.60 27.20
N HIS A 391 -41.98 49.63 26.34
CA HIS A 391 -41.89 48.22 26.71
C HIS A 391 -40.49 47.69 26.41
N ASP A 392 -39.68 47.52 27.45
CA ASP A 392 -38.41 46.83 27.37
C ASP A 392 -38.61 45.30 27.37
N LEU A 393 -38.21 44.64 26.28
CA LEU A 393 -38.29 43.19 26.12
C LEU A 393 -36.90 42.58 25.90
N ASP A 394 -36.48 41.68 26.79
CA ASP A 394 -35.23 40.95 26.64
C ASP A 394 -35.32 39.90 25.52
N ILE A 395 -34.44 40.06 24.54
CA ILE A 395 -34.16 39.12 23.46
C ILE A 395 -32.80 38.47 23.66
N VAL A 396 -32.66 37.27 23.12
CA VAL A 396 -31.43 36.49 23.03
C VAL A 396 -31.18 36.09 21.58
N LYS A 397 -29.92 35.80 21.26
CA LYS A 397 -29.51 35.23 19.98
C LYS A 397 -29.13 33.77 20.16
N ALA A 398 -29.13 33.00 19.07
CA ALA A 398 -28.33 31.78 19.02
C ALA A 398 -26.83 32.17 19.11
N PRO A 399 -26.05 31.60 20.05
CA PRO A 399 -24.60 31.83 20.12
C PRO A 399 -23.88 31.57 18.79
N GLY A 400 -23.02 32.50 18.41
CA GLY A 400 -22.10 32.33 17.30
C GLY A 400 -20.78 31.76 17.81
N VAL A 401 -20.36 30.60 17.32
CA VAL A 401 -19.01 30.08 17.54
C VAL A 401 -18.25 30.18 16.22
N PHE A 402 -17.09 30.82 16.23
CA PHE A 402 -16.27 31.05 15.05
C PHE A 402 -14.81 30.68 15.31
N SER A 403 -14.18 30.10 14.29
CA SER A 403 -12.77 29.73 14.27
C SER A 403 -12.29 29.72 12.81
N ASP A 404 -10.98 29.68 12.60
CA ASP A 404 -10.43 29.52 11.24
C ASP A 404 -10.94 28.22 10.61
N LYS A 405 -11.30 28.25 9.32
CA LYS A 405 -11.79 27.04 8.63
C LYS A 405 -10.68 26.00 8.47
N GLU A 406 -9.48 26.47 8.15
CA GLU A 406 -8.32 25.62 7.93
C GLU A 406 -7.03 26.32 8.36
N VAL A 407 -6.16 25.59 9.06
CA VAL A 407 -4.84 26.03 9.52
C VAL A 407 -3.81 25.07 8.92
N ASN A 408 -2.82 25.61 8.21
CA ASN A 408 -1.77 24.84 7.58
C ASN A 408 -0.43 25.13 8.27
N LEU A 409 0.17 24.09 8.84
CA LEU A 409 1.41 24.12 9.60
C LEU A 409 2.41 23.14 8.98
N SER A 410 3.69 23.28 9.31
CA SER A 410 4.72 22.31 8.95
C SER A 410 5.36 21.70 10.20
N VAL A 411 5.93 20.50 10.06
CA VAL A 411 6.52 19.75 11.17
C VAL A 411 7.65 20.54 11.85
N GLN A 412 7.58 20.64 13.18
CA GLN A 412 8.56 21.30 14.03
C GLN A 412 8.83 20.43 15.27
N ASN A 413 10.03 19.86 15.35
CA ASN A 413 10.42 18.97 16.45
C ASN A 413 10.44 19.71 17.80
N GLY A 414 9.71 19.18 18.78
CA GLY A 414 9.62 19.74 20.13
C GLY A 414 8.68 20.94 20.30
N VAL A 415 7.93 21.30 19.24
CA VAL A 415 6.93 22.38 19.28
C VAL A 415 5.52 21.79 19.33
N VAL A 416 4.61 22.48 20.00
CA VAL A 416 3.18 22.16 20.01
C VAL A 416 2.37 23.37 19.55
N TRP A 417 1.24 23.13 18.89
CA TRP A 417 0.29 24.16 18.48
C TRP A 417 -0.95 24.15 19.38
N ASN A 418 -1.46 25.33 19.72
CA ASN A 418 -2.55 25.50 20.67
C ASN A 418 -3.86 25.88 19.93
N PRO A 419 -4.97 25.13 20.11
CA PRO A 419 -6.29 25.49 19.59
C PRO A 419 -6.75 26.93 19.85
N SER A 420 -6.27 27.60 20.90
CA SER A 420 -6.61 29.01 21.14
C SER A 420 -6.12 29.96 20.05
N GLU A 421 -5.15 29.56 19.22
CA GLU A 421 -4.57 30.38 18.14
C GLU A 421 -5.53 30.57 16.95
N ALA A 422 -6.43 29.61 16.70
CA ALA A 422 -7.40 29.64 15.59
C ALA A 422 -8.84 29.89 16.05
N PHE A 423 -9.07 30.14 17.35
CA PHE A 423 -10.39 30.46 17.87
C PHE A 423 -10.66 31.97 17.81
N ASP A 424 -11.66 32.38 17.04
CA ASP A 424 -12.01 33.79 16.89
C ASP A 424 -12.92 34.24 18.04
N ALA A 425 -12.28 34.61 19.15
CA ALA A 425 -12.93 35.21 20.31
C ALA A 425 -13.52 36.62 20.05
N THR A 426 -13.23 37.23 18.89
CA THR A 426 -13.79 38.56 18.55
C THR A 426 -15.18 38.42 17.95
N ASN A 427 -15.35 37.49 17.00
CA ASN A 427 -16.64 37.23 16.34
C ASN A 427 -17.48 36.17 17.08
N SER A 428 -16.87 35.28 17.87
CA SER A 428 -17.61 34.34 18.73
C SER A 428 -18.38 35.09 19.81
N THR A 429 -19.69 34.89 19.87
CA THR A 429 -20.62 35.67 20.69
C THR A 429 -21.64 34.77 21.41
N ASP A 430 -21.88 35.06 22.69
CA ASP A 430 -22.86 34.35 23.54
C ASP A 430 -24.31 34.70 23.16
N GLU A 431 -25.28 34.09 23.85
CA GLU A 431 -26.71 34.37 23.65
C GLU A 431 -27.12 35.84 23.92
N ASN A 432 -26.25 36.63 24.55
CA ASN A 432 -26.42 38.05 24.85
C ASN A 432 -25.55 38.96 23.94
N GLY A 433 -24.86 38.40 22.93
CA GLY A 433 -23.98 39.14 22.03
C GLY A 433 -22.62 39.57 22.62
N ASN A 434 -22.23 39.06 23.79
CA ASN A 434 -20.89 39.31 24.35
C ASN A 434 -19.86 38.35 23.75
N SER A 435 -18.62 38.80 23.59
CA SER A 435 -17.51 37.95 23.12
C SER A 435 -17.29 36.72 24.02
N ILE A 436 -17.28 35.53 23.41
CA ILE A 436 -16.90 34.27 24.05
C ILE A 436 -15.37 34.20 24.04
N SER A 437 -14.75 34.16 25.21
CA SER A 437 -13.32 33.89 25.37
C SER A 437 -13.07 32.38 25.40
N PHE A 438 -11.88 31.94 24.95
CA PHE A 438 -11.54 30.52 24.77
C PHE A 438 -11.72 29.66 26.04
N ASP A 439 -11.47 30.24 27.21
CA ASP A 439 -11.65 29.63 28.54
C ASP A 439 -13.12 29.38 28.92
N LYS A 440 -14.08 30.00 28.22
CA LYS A 440 -15.53 29.83 28.43
C LYS A 440 -16.18 28.78 27.53
N LEU A 441 -15.41 28.16 26.62
CA LEU A 441 -15.92 27.10 25.75
C LEU A 441 -16.35 25.87 26.59
N THR A 442 -17.52 25.31 26.28
CA THR A 442 -18.07 24.13 26.95
C THR A 442 -17.18 22.90 26.72
N SER A 443 -16.57 22.80 25.54
CA SER A 443 -15.48 21.87 25.28
C SER A 443 -14.64 22.31 24.07
N VAL A 444 -13.38 21.91 24.06
CA VAL A 444 -12.52 21.90 22.87
C VAL A 444 -12.00 20.48 22.71
N THR A 445 -12.30 19.83 21.58
CA THR A 445 -11.90 18.45 21.32
C THR A 445 -11.03 18.37 20.08
N ILE A 446 -9.85 17.78 20.23
CA ILE A 446 -8.92 17.47 19.14
C ILE A 446 -9.15 16.00 18.72
N GLN A 447 -9.22 15.74 17.41
CA GLN A 447 -9.35 14.39 16.86
C GLN A 447 -8.44 14.25 15.63
N LYS A 448 -7.52 13.28 15.61
CA LYS A 448 -6.74 13.00 14.40
C LYS A 448 -7.66 12.39 13.34
N VAL A 449 -7.61 12.90 12.11
CA VAL A 449 -8.44 12.39 11.01
C VAL A 449 -8.10 10.92 10.75
N GLY A 450 -9.11 10.07 10.70
CA GLY A 450 -8.96 8.61 10.62
C GLY A 450 -8.97 7.87 11.97
N ASN A 451 -8.85 8.58 13.10
CA ASN A 451 -9.09 8.03 14.44
C ASN A 451 -10.52 8.34 14.91
N TYR A 452 -11.22 7.38 15.52
CA TYR A 452 -12.57 7.57 16.05
C TYR A 452 -12.59 8.03 17.53
N THR A 453 -11.47 7.89 18.25
CA THR A 453 -11.33 8.46 19.60
C THR A 453 -10.74 9.88 19.52
N PRO A 454 -11.30 10.88 20.21
CA PRO A 454 -10.62 12.14 20.45
C PRO A 454 -9.28 11.92 21.14
N GLU A 455 -8.31 12.80 20.85
CA GLU A 455 -7.04 12.86 21.56
C GLU A 455 -7.27 13.38 22.99
N THR A 456 -6.55 12.83 23.97
CA THR A 456 -6.61 13.32 25.37
C THR A 456 -5.72 14.54 25.63
N SER A 457 -5.03 15.05 24.59
CA SER A 457 -4.18 16.24 24.65
C SER A 457 -5.00 17.52 24.45
N SER A 458 -4.61 18.60 25.12
CA SER A 458 -5.15 19.95 24.87
C SER A 458 -4.40 20.72 23.77
N THR A 459 -3.32 20.17 23.23
CA THR A 459 -2.50 20.75 22.14
C THR A 459 -2.15 19.71 21.07
N ILE A 460 -1.82 20.16 19.87
CA ILE A 460 -1.36 19.28 18.77
C ILE A 460 0.16 19.28 18.72
N ASP A 461 0.77 18.10 18.68
CA ASP A 461 2.22 17.91 18.61
C ASP A 461 2.74 18.11 17.18
N LEU A 462 3.55 19.14 16.95
CA LEU A 462 4.07 19.47 15.62
C LEU A 462 5.22 18.55 15.17
N SER A 463 5.70 17.61 15.99
CA SER A 463 6.54 16.51 15.50
C SER A 463 5.75 15.43 14.74
N LYS A 464 4.41 15.50 14.73
CA LYS A 464 3.54 14.48 14.15
C LYS A 464 2.67 15.04 13.00
N SER A 465 3.16 14.83 11.78
CA SER A 465 2.44 15.12 10.53
C SER A 465 1.06 14.45 10.44
N GLY A 466 0.17 15.03 9.64
CA GLY A 466 -1.19 14.57 9.35
C GLY A 466 -2.26 15.63 9.56
N SER A 467 -3.52 15.27 9.29
CA SER A 467 -4.67 16.17 9.45
C SER A 467 -5.42 15.88 10.77
N TYR A 468 -5.89 16.95 11.40
CA TYR A 468 -6.60 16.95 12.68
C TYR A 468 -7.86 17.81 12.57
N THR A 469 -8.92 17.40 13.26
CA THR A 469 -10.17 18.15 13.41
C THR A 469 -10.22 18.70 14.83
N VAL A 470 -10.41 20.02 14.96
CA VAL A 470 -10.58 20.70 16.24
C VAL A 470 -11.99 21.26 16.29
N THR A 471 -12.80 20.76 17.22
CA THR A 471 -14.17 21.22 17.45
C THR A 471 -14.21 22.10 18.70
N TYR A 472 -14.65 23.34 18.54
CA TYR A 472 -14.90 24.29 19.62
C TYR A 472 -16.40 24.31 19.86
N ALA A 473 -16.85 24.04 21.09
CA ALA A 473 -18.27 23.97 21.42
C ALA A 473 -18.64 24.93 22.56
N TYR A 474 -19.79 25.58 22.44
CA TYR A 474 -20.36 26.49 23.44
C TYR A 474 -21.89 26.31 23.48
N ASN A 475 -22.44 25.93 24.64
CA ASN A 475 -23.88 25.78 24.86
C ASN A 475 -24.64 24.95 23.80
N GLY A 476 -23.96 23.95 23.19
CA GLY A 476 -24.51 23.08 22.14
C GLY A 476 -24.27 23.55 20.69
N TYR A 477 -23.76 24.77 20.50
CA TYR A 477 -23.30 25.31 19.22
C TYR A 477 -21.81 24.99 19.03
N SER A 478 -21.33 24.87 17.80
CA SER A 478 -19.92 24.55 17.54
C SER A 478 -19.36 25.07 16.23
N SER A 479 -18.06 25.40 16.23
CA SER A 479 -17.23 25.59 15.03
C SER A 479 -16.22 24.46 14.90
N ILE A 480 -15.74 24.22 13.68
CA ILE A 480 -14.73 23.20 13.36
C ILE A 480 -13.59 23.83 12.56
N THR A 481 -12.37 23.67 13.05
CA THR A 481 -11.13 23.98 12.32
C THR A 481 -10.47 22.69 11.87
N LYS A 482 -10.08 22.63 10.59
CA LYS A 482 -9.18 21.59 10.06
C LYS A 482 -7.73 22.06 10.25
N VAL A 483 -6.88 21.28 10.91
CA VAL A 483 -5.46 21.59 11.08
C VAL A 483 -4.65 20.55 10.32
N ASN A 484 -3.88 20.98 9.32
CA ASN A 484 -2.99 20.11 8.56
C ASN A 484 -1.55 20.39 8.97
N ILE A 485 -0.82 19.36 9.42
CA ILE A 485 0.61 19.44 9.73
C ILE A 485 1.36 18.67 8.63
N THR A 486 2.03 19.40 7.74
CA THR A 486 2.79 18.81 6.64
C THR A 486 4.26 18.60 6.98
N GLN A 487 4.86 17.57 6.39
CA GLN A 487 6.30 17.33 6.41
C GLN A 487 6.88 17.41 5.00
N THR A 488 8.19 17.58 4.88
CA THR A 488 8.88 17.21 3.63
C THR A 488 8.73 15.69 3.45
N PRO A 489 8.19 15.21 2.31
CA PRO A 489 8.14 13.79 2.03
C PRO A 489 9.55 13.17 2.00
N VAL A 490 9.64 11.88 2.27
CA VAL A 490 10.92 11.16 2.38
C VAL A 490 10.84 9.88 1.56
N ILE A 491 11.91 9.55 0.83
CA ILE A 491 12.07 8.27 0.12
C ILE A 491 13.45 7.70 0.47
N ASN A 492 13.50 6.42 0.83
CA ASN A 492 14.74 5.68 1.09
C ASN A 492 14.75 4.38 0.26
N SER A 493 15.71 4.28 -0.65
CA SER A 493 16.13 3.04 -1.30
C SER A 493 17.53 2.60 -0.81
N THR A 494 17.99 1.42 -1.20
CA THR A 494 19.38 1.01 -0.92
C THR A 494 20.35 1.88 -1.75
N PRO A 495 21.56 2.21 -1.24
CA PRO A 495 22.49 3.07 -1.97
C PRO A 495 23.08 2.38 -3.22
N ASN A 496 23.14 1.04 -3.20
CA ASN A 496 23.54 0.20 -4.32
C ASN A 496 22.72 -1.10 -4.33
N TYR A 497 22.67 -1.76 -5.48
CA TYR A 497 22.10 -3.09 -5.67
C TYR A 497 22.74 -3.77 -6.89
N THR A 498 22.95 -5.09 -6.86
CA THR A 498 23.51 -5.85 -7.99
C THR A 498 22.46 -6.73 -8.64
N ILE A 499 22.28 -6.63 -9.95
CA ILE A 499 21.33 -7.43 -10.74
C ILE A 499 22.12 -8.40 -11.62
N ASN A 500 21.89 -9.71 -11.49
CA ASN A 500 22.37 -10.69 -12.46
C ASN A 500 21.26 -11.01 -13.47
N LEU A 501 21.51 -10.75 -14.77
CA LEU A 501 20.58 -10.96 -15.88
C LEU A 501 20.18 -12.43 -16.07
N ASP A 502 21.05 -13.37 -15.71
CA ASP A 502 20.80 -14.81 -15.78
C ASP A 502 20.13 -15.37 -14.51
N SER A 503 19.69 -14.50 -13.59
CA SER A 503 18.93 -14.89 -12.41
C SER A 503 17.55 -15.45 -12.79
N SER A 504 17.18 -16.60 -12.23
CA SER A 504 15.82 -17.15 -12.36
C SER A 504 14.74 -16.33 -11.64
N ASN A 505 15.14 -15.41 -10.76
CA ASN A 505 14.29 -14.39 -10.18
C ASN A 505 14.67 -13.02 -10.77
N PRO A 506 13.86 -12.42 -11.67
CA PRO A 506 14.12 -11.10 -12.21
C PRO A 506 14.05 -10.05 -11.09
N TRP A 507 14.77 -8.94 -11.28
CA TRP A 507 14.72 -7.79 -10.37
C TRP A 507 13.46 -6.96 -10.59
N GLU A 508 12.86 -6.49 -9.51
CA GLU A 508 11.77 -5.52 -9.50
C GLU A 508 12.13 -4.28 -8.66
N PRO A 509 11.57 -3.08 -8.94
CA PRO A 509 11.79 -1.87 -8.14
C PRO A 509 11.36 -1.96 -6.66
N LYS A 510 10.70 -3.04 -6.22
CA LYS A 510 10.47 -3.32 -4.80
C LYS A 510 11.72 -3.82 -4.07
N ASP A 511 12.70 -4.37 -4.78
CA ASP A 511 13.83 -5.10 -4.20
C ASP A 511 14.91 -4.15 -3.65
N THR A 512 14.94 -2.88 -4.10
CA THR A 512 15.82 -1.83 -3.56
C THR A 512 15.07 -0.76 -2.76
N TYR A 513 13.74 -0.72 -2.83
CA TYR A 513 12.90 0.22 -2.08
C TYR A 513 12.75 -0.21 -0.61
N VAL A 514 13.13 0.67 0.33
CA VAL A 514 13.06 0.36 1.77
C VAL A 514 11.78 0.93 2.40
N TYR A 515 11.59 2.25 2.29
CA TYR A 515 10.37 2.94 2.70
C TYR A 515 10.32 4.39 2.19
N GLY A 516 9.14 4.99 2.27
CA GLY A 516 8.94 6.41 2.09
C GLY A 516 7.67 6.87 2.80
N THR A 517 7.51 8.19 2.93
CA THR A 517 6.33 8.83 3.51
C THR A 517 5.96 10.09 2.76
N ASP A 518 4.66 10.33 2.55
CA ASP A 518 4.11 11.53 1.91
C ASP A 518 4.26 12.79 2.79
N GLU A 519 3.69 13.91 2.37
CA GLU A 519 3.68 15.16 3.14
C GLU A 519 2.76 15.10 4.38
N ASN A 520 1.92 14.07 4.51
CA ASN A 520 0.96 13.90 5.61
C ASN A 520 1.43 12.86 6.65
N GLY A 521 2.57 12.19 6.42
CA GLY A 521 3.09 11.11 7.26
C GLY A 521 2.56 9.70 6.93
N ASN A 522 1.75 9.55 5.87
CA ASN A 522 1.32 8.25 5.38
C ASN A 522 2.49 7.51 4.71
N ARG A 523 2.55 6.18 4.83
CA ARG A 523 3.58 5.37 4.20
C ARG A 523 3.33 5.23 2.69
N LEU A 524 4.33 5.61 1.88
CA LEU A 524 4.35 5.39 0.44
C LEU A 524 4.69 3.93 0.10
N SER A 525 4.15 3.45 -1.02
CA SER A 525 4.50 2.20 -1.69
C SER A 525 5.19 2.49 -3.03
N VAL A 526 5.80 1.47 -3.65
CA VAL A 526 6.48 1.62 -4.95
C VAL A 526 5.52 2.12 -6.05
N THR A 527 4.24 1.74 -5.98
CA THR A 527 3.20 2.16 -6.94
C THR A 527 2.76 3.62 -6.78
N ASP A 528 3.14 4.30 -5.70
CA ASP A 528 2.90 5.73 -5.49
C ASP A 528 4.06 6.60 -6.02
N LEU A 529 5.11 5.98 -6.58
CA LEU A 529 6.35 6.63 -7.00
C LEU A 529 6.52 6.57 -8.51
N THR A 530 7.06 7.63 -9.10
CA THR A 530 7.60 7.56 -10.47
C THR A 530 9.01 6.99 -10.41
N VAL A 531 9.18 5.78 -10.95
CA VAL A 531 10.46 5.07 -11.05
C VAL A 531 11.09 5.36 -12.41
N THR A 532 12.38 5.72 -12.42
CA THR A 532 13.16 5.92 -13.65
C THR A 532 14.53 5.26 -13.55
N ILE A 533 15.06 4.81 -14.69
CA ILE A 533 16.43 4.31 -14.83
C ILE A 533 17.11 5.19 -15.88
N ASP A 534 18.21 5.83 -15.51
CA ASP A 534 18.92 6.86 -16.30
C ASP A 534 17.99 7.97 -16.85
N GLY A 535 16.96 8.31 -16.07
CA GLY A 535 15.96 9.34 -16.42
C GLY A 535 14.83 8.87 -17.34
N VAL A 536 14.81 7.60 -17.75
CA VAL A 536 13.71 7.00 -18.52
C VAL A 536 12.79 6.22 -17.58
N THR A 537 11.47 6.43 -17.67
CA THR A 537 10.49 5.65 -16.88
C THR A 537 10.57 4.16 -17.22
N SER A 538 10.94 3.33 -16.25
CA SER A 538 11.05 1.88 -16.37
C SER A 538 10.81 1.21 -15.03
N ASP A 539 10.01 0.15 -15.04
CA ASP A 539 9.79 -0.78 -13.93
C ASP A 539 10.50 -2.13 -14.13
N VAL A 540 11.22 -2.31 -15.24
CA VAL A 540 12.05 -3.49 -15.55
C VAL A 540 13.54 -3.17 -15.48
N ALA A 541 14.34 -4.20 -15.17
CA ALA A 541 15.79 -4.12 -15.19
C ALA A 541 16.34 -3.80 -16.61
N PRO A 542 17.49 -3.12 -16.72
CA PRO A 542 18.25 -3.03 -17.97
C PRO A 542 18.60 -4.43 -18.49
N THR A 543 18.74 -4.58 -19.81
CA THR A 543 19.02 -5.87 -20.47
C THR A 543 20.49 -6.06 -20.88
N THR A 544 21.36 -5.13 -20.49
CA THR A 544 22.79 -5.10 -20.81
C THR A 544 23.60 -4.83 -19.52
N PRO A 545 24.73 -5.52 -19.27
CA PRO A 545 25.60 -5.20 -18.16
C PRO A 545 26.11 -3.75 -18.17
N GLY A 546 26.43 -3.22 -16.97
CA GLY A 546 26.85 -1.84 -16.76
C GLY A 546 26.27 -1.22 -15.48
N ASP A 547 26.70 0.00 -15.18
CA ASP A 547 26.18 0.81 -14.06
C ASP A 547 25.04 1.72 -14.52
N TYR A 548 23.92 1.69 -13.81
CA TYR A 548 22.71 2.47 -14.10
C TYR A 548 22.22 3.23 -12.87
N THR A 549 21.59 4.38 -13.10
CA THR A 549 21.05 5.25 -12.04
C THR A 549 19.55 5.04 -11.90
N LEU A 550 19.14 4.25 -10.90
CA LEU A 550 17.74 4.11 -10.53
C LEU A 550 17.31 5.27 -9.63
N VAL A 551 16.28 6.02 -10.03
CA VAL A 551 15.72 7.12 -9.26
C VAL A 551 14.24 6.87 -8.98
N TYR A 552 13.90 6.79 -7.70
CA TYR A 552 12.54 6.89 -7.20
C TYR A 552 12.20 8.36 -7.00
N SER A 553 11.02 8.80 -7.42
CA SER A 553 10.57 10.19 -7.28
C SER A 553 9.12 10.28 -6.84
N TYR A 554 8.84 11.26 -5.97
CA TYR A 554 7.49 11.59 -5.48
C TYR A 554 7.28 13.10 -5.58
N THR A 555 6.17 13.51 -6.21
CA THR A 555 5.84 14.92 -6.45
C THR A 555 4.65 15.34 -5.59
N TYR A 556 4.79 16.47 -4.90
CA TYR A 556 3.88 16.93 -3.85
C TYR A 556 3.72 18.46 -3.87
N GLY A 557 2.61 18.96 -3.34
CA GLY A 557 2.31 20.39 -3.29
C GLY A 557 2.39 21.07 -4.67
N ASP A 558 2.99 22.27 -4.71
CA ASP A 558 3.19 23.06 -5.93
C ASP A 558 4.32 22.51 -6.83
N ASN A 559 4.19 21.26 -7.29
CA ASN A 559 5.16 20.52 -8.10
C ASN A 559 6.58 20.43 -7.50
N GLN A 560 6.69 20.35 -6.18
CA GLN A 560 7.96 19.98 -5.53
C GLN A 560 8.17 18.48 -5.67
N THR A 561 9.42 18.03 -5.84
CA THR A 561 9.75 16.60 -5.96
C THR A 561 10.83 16.22 -4.96
N VAL A 562 10.63 15.13 -4.21
CA VAL A 562 11.70 14.43 -3.49
C VAL A 562 12.13 13.20 -4.28
N THR A 563 13.41 12.85 -4.19
CA THR A 563 13.99 11.68 -4.85
C THR A 563 14.81 10.81 -3.90
N SER A 564 14.99 9.54 -4.27
CA SER A 564 16.00 8.64 -3.71
C SER A 564 16.67 7.89 -4.84
N THR A 565 17.98 7.68 -4.75
CA THR A 565 18.79 7.15 -5.85
C THR A 565 19.53 5.89 -5.42
N THR A 566 19.42 4.83 -6.22
CA THR A 566 20.17 3.58 -6.09
C THR A 566 21.11 3.43 -7.29
N ALA A 567 22.38 3.11 -7.04
CA ALA A 567 23.27 2.61 -8.10
C ALA A 567 22.93 1.14 -8.40
N LEU A 568 22.42 0.86 -9.60
CA LEU A 568 22.22 -0.51 -10.08
C LEU A 568 23.46 -0.97 -10.85
N HIS A 569 24.15 -1.97 -10.31
CA HIS A 569 25.25 -2.65 -11.00
C HIS A 569 24.69 -3.90 -11.69
N VAL A 570 24.53 -3.86 -13.01
CA VAL A 570 23.96 -4.94 -13.81
C VAL A 570 25.08 -5.81 -14.37
N ILE A 571 24.99 -7.11 -14.16
CA ILE A 571 25.97 -8.11 -14.57
C ILE A 571 25.28 -9.32 -15.23
N GLN A 572 26.05 -10.14 -15.95
CA GLN A 572 25.65 -11.43 -16.51
C GLN A 572 26.52 -12.56 -15.94
N ASN A 573 26.18 -13.81 -16.21
CA ASN A 573 27.11 -14.92 -15.96
C ASN A 573 28.29 -14.86 -16.97
N PRO A 574 29.55 -14.97 -16.53
CA PRO A 574 30.72 -15.02 -17.41
C PRO A 574 30.62 -16.11 -18.50
N LYS A 575 30.95 -15.75 -19.75
CA LYS A 575 31.07 -16.69 -20.87
C LYS A 575 32.51 -17.17 -20.99
N LEU A 576 32.73 -18.48 -20.90
CA LEU A 576 34.03 -19.11 -21.15
C LEU A 576 33.94 -20.05 -22.36
N GLU A 577 35.01 -20.15 -23.14
CA GLU A 577 35.05 -20.97 -24.36
C GLU A 577 36.47 -21.55 -24.59
N PHE A 578 36.62 -22.85 -24.87
CA PHE A 578 37.92 -23.50 -25.01
C PHE A 578 38.54 -23.35 -26.41
N VAL A 579 39.88 -23.32 -26.48
CA VAL A 579 40.67 -23.57 -27.70
C VAL A 579 41.25 -24.97 -27.65
N PHE A 580 40.93 -25.81 -28.64
CA PHE A 580 41.49 -27.17 -28.72
C PHE A 580 42.92 -27.16 -29.25
N HIS A 581 43.83 -27.78 -28.51
CA HIS A 581 45.24 -27.92 -28.84
C HIS A 581 45.60 -29.39 -29.14
N PHE A 582 46.34 -29.63 -30.22
CA PHE A 582 46.90 -30.97 -30.50
C PHE A 582 48.43 -30.90 -30.58
N VAL A 583 49.11 -31.71 -29.77
CA VAL A 583 50.56 -31.63 -29.57
C VAL A 583 51.23 -33.01 -29.54
N LYS A 584 52.56 -33.03 -29.65
CA LYS A 584 53.38 -34.22 -29.40
C LYS A 584 53.71 -34.36 -27.92
N ILE A 585 53.92 -35.58 -27.44
CA ILE A 585 54.38 -35.85 -26.07
C ILE A 585 55.70 -35.09 -25.79
N GLY A 586 55.83 -34.54 -24.59
CA GLY A 586 56.92 -33.65 -24.18
C GLY A 586 56.77 -32.19 -24.65
N THR A 587 55.80 -31.86 -25.51
CA THR A 587 55.48 -30.45 -25.84
C THR A 587 55.02 -29.72 -24.59
N THR A 588 55.47 -28.47 -24.42
CA THR A 588 55.07 -27.62 -23.30
C THR A 588 54.24 -26.44 -23.80
N LEU A 589 53.02 -26.31 -23.27
CA LEU A 589 52.00 -25.30 -23.59
C LEU A 589 51.91 -24.28 -22.46
N ASN A 590 51.56 -23.02 -22.77
CA ASN A 590 51.14 -22.09 -21.72
C ASN A 590 49.67 -22.37 -21.38
N VAL A 591 49.32 -22.45 -20.10
CA VAL A 591 47.95 -22.85 -19.71
C VAL A 591 46.90 -21.82 -20.12
N THR A 592 47.28 -20.56 -20.31
CA THR A 592 46.35 -19.52 -20.76
C THR A 592 45.85 -19.76 -22.20
N ASP A 593 46.64 -20.43 -23.05
CA ASP A 593 46.28 -20.65 -24.46
C ASP A 593 45.03 -21.54 -24.62
N ILE A 594 44.65 -22.33 -23.60
CA ILE A 594 43.46 -23.21 -23.67
C ILE A 594 42.12 -22.45 -23.61
N LEU A 595 42.13 -21.15 -23.26
CA LEU A 595 40.94 -20.29 -23.21
C LEU A 595 40.87 -19.36 -24.44
N ASN A 596 39.70 -19.30 -25.08
CA ASN A 596 39.47 -18.47 -26.24
C ASN A 596 39.17 -17.02 -25.81
N PHE A 597 40.22 -16.24 -25.55
CA PHE A 597 40.15 -14.84 -25.12
C PHE A 597 39.42 -13.90 -26.09
N THR A 598 39.15 -14.28 -27.35
CA THR A 598 38.36 -13.45 -28.30
C THR A 598 36.86 -13.72 -28.26
N ASN A 599 36.42 -14.82 -27.63
CA ASN A 599 35.02 -15.20 -27.47
C ASN A 599 34.60 -15.40 -25.99
N SER A 600 35.51 -15.18 -25.04
CA SER A 600 35.23 -15.36 -23.60
C SER A 600 35.11 -13.98 -22.92
N TYR A 601 34.04 -13.81 -22.14
CA TYR A 601 33.60 -12.53 -21.59
C TYR A 601 33.37 -12.62 -20.07
N ASP A 602 33.67 -11.55 -19.35
CA ASP A 602 33.42 -11.40 -17.91
C ASP A 602 31.93 -11.15 -17.60
N GLU A 603 31.63 -10.95 -16.30
CA GLU A 603 30.31 -10.60 -15.81
C GLU A 603 29.81 -9.21 -16.27
N ASN A 604 30.71 -8.37 -16.78
CA ASN A 604 30.44 -7.03 -17.32
C ASN A 604 30.32 -7.02 -18.85
N ASN A 605 30.38 -8.19 -19.50
CA ASN A 605 30.43 -8.38 -20.96
C ASN A 605 31.67 -7.77 -21.66
N HIS A 606 32.77 -7.58 -20.94
CA HIS A 606 34.09 -7.28 -21.51
C HIS A 606 34.84 -8.58 -21.85
N LEU A 607 35.67 -8.56 -22.90
CA LEU A 607 36.57 -9.68 -23.20
C LEU A 607 37.63 -9.84 -22.09
N PHE A 608 37.99 -11.07 -21.77
CA PHE A 608 39.06 -11.33 -20.81
C PHE A 608 40.44 -10.91 -21.35
N ASP A 609 41.22 -10.21 -20.53
CA ASP A 609 42.64 -9.95 -20.80
C ASP A 609 43.49 -11.22 -20.63
N LYS A 610 44.42 -11.44 -21.55
CA LYS A 610 45.47 -12.46 -21.40
C LYS A 610 46.47 -12.00 -20.35
N GLY A 611 46.35 -12.55 -19.14
CA GLY A 611 46.96 -12.05 -17.91
C GLY A 611 46.01 -12.02 -16.70
N ASN A 612 44.73 -12.38 -16.87
CA ASN A 612 43.75 -12.35 -15.78
C ASN A 612 43.97 -13.48 -14.76
N LYS A 613 44.55 -13.12 -13.62
CA LYS A 613 44.92 -14.02 -12.52
C LYS A 613 43.76 -14.57 -11.69
N ASN A 614 42.55 -14.08 -11.91
CA ASN A 614 41.33 -14.61 -11.29
C ASN A 614 40.79 -15.83 -12.06
N ILE A 615 41.32 -16.12 -13.25
CA ILE A 615 41.05 -17.35 -13.99
C ILE A 615 41.95 -18.47 -13.46
N THR A 616 41.37 -19.64 -13.24
CA THR A 616 42.10 -20.86 -12.86
C THR A 616 41.93 -21.93 -13.93
N TYR A 617 43.00 -22.67 -14.19
CA TYR A 617 43.07 -23.69 -15.24
C TYR A 617 43.35 -25.05 -14.57
N THR A 618 42.49 -26.04 -14.72
CA THR A 618 42.77 -27.40 -14.24
C THR A 618 43.09 -28.30 -15.43
N ILE A 619 44.19 -29.03 -15.41
CA ILE A 619 44.59 -29.96 -16.48
C ILE A 619 44.99 -31.30 -15.84
N ASP A 620 44.34 -32.38 -16.26
CA ASP A 620 44.47 -33.73 -15.67
C ASP A 620 44.29 -33.79 -14.14
N GLY A 621 43.49 -32.86 -13.58
CA GLY A 621 43.25 -32.72 -12.14
C GLY A 621 44.27 -31.87 -11.38
N VAL A 622 45.29 -31.33 -12.04
CA VAL A 622 46.26 -30.37 -11.46
C VAL A 622 45.81 -28.94 -11.76
N VAL A 623 45.77 -28.08 -10.75
CA VAL A 623 45.43 -26.65 -10.90
C VAL A 623 46.68 -25.84 -11.27
N TYR A 624 46.49 -24.91 -12.20
CA TYR A 624 47.47 -23.96 -12.73
C TYR A 624 46.87 -22.54 -12.78
N HIS A 625 47.77 -21.56 -12.80
CA HIS A 625 47.46 -20.12 -12.83
C HIS A 625 47.99 -19.43 -14.10
N ASP A 626 47.59 -18.17 -14.27
CA ASP A 626 48.07 -17.28 -15.34
C ASP A 626 49.60 -17.35 -15.54
N GLY A 627 50.01 -17.51 -16.79
CA GLY A 627 51.42 -17.58 -17.20
C GLY A 627 52.12 -18.92 -16.95
N GLU A 628 51.52 -19.88 -16.24
CA GLU A 628 52.15 -21.19 -15.98
C GLU A 628 52.17 -22.10 -17.22
N MET A 629 53.00 -23.15 -17.16
CA MET A 629 53.30 -24.04 -18.29
C MET A 629 52.93 -25.49 -17.98
N TYR A 630 52.19 -26.13 -18.89
CA TYR A 630 51.85 -27.55 -18.83
C TYR A 630 52.68 -28.34 -19.85
N THR A 631 53.39 -29.37 -19.39
CA THR A 631 54.11 -30.31 -20.28
C THR A 631 53.27 -31.57 -20.52
N ALA A 632 52.97 -31.84 -21.79
CA ALA A 632 52.12 -32.94 -22.23
C ALA A 632 52.84 -34.30 -22.08
N ASN A 633 52.72 -34.94 -20.91
CA ASN A 633 53.44 -36.17 -20.55
C ASN A 633 52.57 -37.46 -20.61
N LYS A 634 51.37 -37.39 -21.18
CA LYS A 634 50.34 -38.45 -21.16
C LYS A 634 49.63 -38.48 -22.51
N PHE A 635 49.52 -39.65 -23.14
CA PHE A 635 48.89 -39.80 -24.45
C PHE A 635 47.36 -39.67 -24.42
N GLY A 636 46.77 -39.36 -25.58
CA GLY A 636 45.34 -39.31 -25.77
C GLY A 636 44.74 -37.94 -25.50
N ARG A 637 43.51 -37.90 -24.98
CA ARG A 637 42.77 -36.67 -24.68
C ARG A 637 42.83 -36.35 -23.19
N ILE A 638 43.24 -35.13 -22.85
CA ILE A 638 43.40 -34.66 -21.48
C ILE A 638 42.17 -33.82 -21.08
N GLU A 639 41.55 -34.15 -19.95
CA GLU A 639 40.47 -33.34 -19.39
C GLU A 639 41.03 -32.03 -18.85
N CYS A 640 40.39 -30.94 -19.26
CA CYS A 640 40.72 -29.58 -18.86
C CYS A 640 39.47 -28.90 -18.28
N ALA A 641 39.65 -28.08 -17.25
CA ALA A 641 38.64 -27.16 -16.73
C ALA A 641 39.17 -25.72 -16.76
N VAL A 642 38.29 -24.75 -16.99
CA VAL A 642 38.57 -23.33 -16.76
C VAL A 642 37.48 -22.76 -15.87
N SER A 643 37.90 -22.10 -14.78
CA SER A 643 37.00 -21.66 -13.72
C SER A 643 37.29 -20.21 -13.32
N TYR A 644 36.23 -19.40 -13.27
CA TYR A 644 36.26 -17.96 -12.97
C TYR A 644 34.97 -17.57 -12.21
N LEU A 645 35.12 -16.82 -11.11
CA LEU A 645 34.05 -16.52 -10.14
C LEU A 645 33.26 -17.79 -9.73
N ASN A 646 32.00 -17.90 -10.18
CA ASN A 646 31.08 -19.00 -9.90
C ASN A 646 30.86 -19.93 -11.12
N VAL A 647 31.57 -19.72 -12.23
CA VAL A 647 31.46 -20.48 -13.48
C VAL A 647 32.66 -21.41 -13.64
N GLU A 648 32.40 -22.68 -13.96
CA GLU A 648 33.40 -23.68 -14.33
C GLU A 648 32.93 -24.39 -15.60
N ILE A 649 33.79 -24.42 -16.63
CA ILE A 649 33.56 -25.20 -17.86
C ILE A 649 34.58 -26.33 -17.99
N LYS A 650 34.19 -27.45 -18.61
CA LYS A 650 35.05 -28.63 -18.81
C LYS A 650 35.04 -29.12 -20.25
N SER A 651 36.21 -29.54 -20.75
CA SER A 651 36.39 -30.07 -22.11
C SER A 651 37.66 -30.90 -22.21
N THR A 652 37.73 -31.83 -23.17
CA THR A 652 39.01 -32.44 -23.55
C THR A 652 39.80 -31.48 -24.46
N ALA A 653 40.32 -30.39 -23.89
CA ALA A 653 40.89 -29.29 -24.67
C ALA A 653 42.32 -29.57 -25.20
N ILE A 654 43.02 -30.58 -24.69
CA ILE A 654 44.36 -30.96 -25.16
C ILE A 654 44.35 -32.41 -25.67
N GLY A 655 44.85 -32.63 -26.89
CA GLY A 655 45.18 -33.94 -27.43
C GLY A 655 46.69 -34.12 -27.56
N VAL A 656 47.20 -35.29 -27.16
CA VAL A 656 48.64 -35.61 -27.10
C VAL A 656 48.93 -36.89 -27.87
N SER A 657 49.95 -36.85 -28.73
CA SER A 657 50.35 -37.94 -29.63
C SER A 657 51.86 -38.15 -29.68
N GLN A 658 52.31 -39.20 -30.37
CA GLN A 658 53.69 -39.39 -30.83
C GLN A 658 53.74 -39.55 -32.36
N ASP A 659 54.91 -39.83 -32.90
CA ASP A 659 55.02 -40.42 -34.24
C ASP A 659 54.85 -41.95 -34.11
N PRO A 660 54.02 -42.62 -34.93
CA PRO A 660 53.83 -44.07 -34.84
C PRO A 660 55.11 -44.86 -35.12
N VAL A 661 55.27 -46.00 -34.45
CA VAL A 661 56.45 -46.87 -34.62
C VAL A 661 56.06 -48.12 -35.40
N ILE A 662 56.52 -48.23 -36.66
CA ILE A 662 56.44 -49.45 -37.45
C ILE A 662 57.71 -50.29 -37.26
N ASN A 663 57.55 -51.51 -36.77
CA ASN A 663 58.60 -52.53 -36.67
C ASN A 663 58.36 -53.66 -37.67
N VAL A 664 59.42 -54.05 -38.36
CA VAL A 664 59.42 -55.09 -39.40
C VAL A 664 60.76 -55.81 -39.38
N GLN A 665 60.76 -57.06 -39.82
CA GLN A 665 61.93 -57.92 -39.88
C GLN A 665 62.39 -58.14 -41.32
N ASN A 666 63.69 -58.06 -41.56
CA ASN A 666 64.30 -58.59 -42.78
C ASN A 666 64.40 -60.11 -42.63
N LYS A 667 64.19 -60.86 -43.72
CA LYS A 667 64.22 -62.32 -43.70
C LYS A 667 64.94 -62.86 -44.92
N ASP A 668 65.70 -63.92 -44.74
CA ASP A 668 66.28 -64.70 -45.83
C ASP A 668 65.49 -66.01 -45.95
N VAL A 669 65.15 -66.42 -47.18
CA VAL A 669 64.33 -67.59 -47.50
C VAL A 669 64.88 -68.35 -48.69
N LEU A 670 64.41 -69.57 -48.93
CA LEU A 670 64.78 -70.42 -50.05
C LEU A 670 63.79 -70.30 -51.21
N VAL A 671 64.20 -70.76 -52.40
CA VAL A 671 63.34 -70.76 -53.59
C VAL A 671 62.18 -71.75 -53.40
N GLY A 672 60.97 -71.21 -53.36
CA GLY A 672 59.72 -71.94 -53.14
C GLY A 672 59.07 -71.76 -51.76
N ASP A 673 59.68 -71.00 -50.84
CA ASP A 673 59.11 -70.74 -49.52
C ASP A 673 57.87 -69.82 -49.59
N ASN A 674 56.79 -70.17 -48.88
CA ASN A 674 55.59 -69.34 -48.80
C ASN A 674 55.71 -68.30 -47.68
N ILE A 675 56.11 -67.08 -48.02
CA ILE A 675 56.14 -65.91 -47.12
C ILE A 675 55.14 -64.84 -47.59
N THR A 676 54.61 -64.08 -46.64
CA THR A 676 53.70 -62.92 -46.83
C THR A 676 54.24 -61.67 -46.12
N PRO A 677 53.77 -60.45 -46.46
CA PRO A 677 54.04 -59.24 -45.67
C PRO A 677 53.64 -59.35 -44.18
N SER A 678 52.60 -60.12 -43.84
CA SER A 678 52.25 -60.37 -42.42
C SER A 678 53.33 -61.14 -41.65
N ASP A 679 54.11 -62.01 -42.30
CA ASP A 679 55.20 -62.77 -41.66
C ASP A 679 56.44 -61.93 -41.36
N LEU A 680 56.48 -60.69 -41.86
CA LEU A 680 57.60 -59.75 -41.73
C LEU A 680 57.24 -58.54 -40.86
N PHE A 681 56.01 -58.45 -40.34
CA PHE A 681 55.52 -57.34 -39.53
C PHE A 681 55.55 -57.70 -38.03
N ASP A 682 56.08 -56.78 -37.22
CA ASP A 682 56.33 -57.00 -35.79
C ASP A 682 55.52 -56.01 -34.94
N THR A 683 55.55 -56.19 -33.62
CA THR A 683 54.90 -55.35 -32.62
C THR A 683 55.17 -53.86 -32.86
N SER A 684 54.12 -53.15 -33.27
CA SER A 684 54.16 -51.76 -33.75
C SER A 684 53.12 -50.94 -32.98
N THR A 685 53.34 -49.63 -32.83
CA THR A 685 52.43 -48.73 -32.10
C THR A 685 51.93 -47.57 -32.97
N ASP A 686 50.71 -47.11 -32.69
CA ASP A 686 50.08 -45.99 -33.36
C ASP A 686 50.40 -44.64 -32.69
N GLU A 687 49.82 -43.55 -33.22
CA GLU A 687 50.09 -42.18 -32.74
C GLU A 687 49.66 -41.93 -31.28
N PHE A 688 48.92 -42.85 -30.65
CA PHE A 688 48.49 -42.80 -29.25
C PHE A 688 49.07 -43.95 -28.41
N ASP A 689 50.17 -44.55 -28.86
CA ASP A 689 50.88 -45.67 -28.21
C ASP A 689 50.04 -46.95 -28.06
N SER A 690 48.99 -47.11 -28.89
CA SER A 690 48.17 -48.31 -28.94
C SER A 690 48.69 -49.29 -30.01
N PRO A 691 48.49 -50.61 -29.88
CA PRO A 691 48.97 -51.59 -30.86
C PRO A 691 48.44 -51.35 -32.28
N LEU A 692 49.36 -51.15 -33.23
CA LEU A 692 49.07 -50.89 -34.63
C LEU A 692 48.86 -52.20 -35.39
N SER A 693 47.61 -52.52 -35.76
CA SER A 693 47.34 -53.63 -36.69
C SER A 693 47.83 -53.28 -38.10
N ILE A 694 48.47 -54.26 -38.75
CA ILE A 694 48.80 -54.25 -40.17
C ILE A 694 47.58 -53.99 -41.08
N ASP A 695 46.35 -54.26 -40.61
CA ASP A 695 45.12 -53.95 -41.35
C ASP A 695 44.90 -52.42 -41.56
N LYS A 696 45.61 -51.55 -40.81
CA LYS A 696 45.61 -50.10 -41.03
C LYS A 696 46.70 -49.63 -42.03
N ILE A 697 47.54 -50.51 -42.55
CA ILE A 697 48.77 -50.17 -43.28
C ILE A 697 48.61 -50.42 -44.78
N THR A 698 49.00 -49.43 -45.60
CA THR A 698 49.18 -49.63 -47.05
C THR A 698 50.51 -50.35 -47.29
N LEU A 699 50.45 -51.50 -47.96
CA LEU A 699 51.59 -52.37 -48.21
C LEU A 699 51.95 -52.35 -49.69
N THR A 700 53.24 -52.26 -50.02
CA THR A 700 53.72 -52.52 -51.38
C THR A 700 54.84 -53.55 -51.41
N ILE A 701 54.88 -54.36 -52.47
CA ILE A 701 56.01 -55.23 -52.83
C ILE A 701 56.55 -54.72 -54.16
N ASP A 702 57.83 -54.36 -54.18
CA ASP A 702 58.56 -53.86 -55.36
C ASP A 702 57.82 -52.70 -56.07
N GLY A 703 57.15 -51.86 -55.28
CA GLY A 703 56.36 -50.70 -55.72
C GLY A 703 54.89 -50.98 -56.06
N ASN A 704 54.43 -52.23 -56.06
CA ASN A 704 53.04 -52.60 -56.35
C ASN A 704 52.23 -52.79 -55.06
N GLU A 705 51.02 -52.22 -54.98
CA GLU A 705 50.15 -52.33 -53.79
C GLU A 705 49.56 -53.75 -53.63
N VAL A 706 49.62 -54.28 -52.41
CA VAL A 706 49.24 -55.68 -52.09
C VAL A 706 48.45 -55.78 -50.78
N LYS A 707 47.96 -56.99 -50.47
CA LYS A 707 47.33 -57.30 -49.18
C LYS A 707 48.35 -57.94 -48.24
N LYS A 708 48.09 -57.89 -46.94
CA LYS A 708 48.96 -58.49 -45.90
C LYS A 708 49.24 -59.97 -46.14
N ASP A 709 48.24 -60.73 -46.59
CA ASP A 709 48.30 -62.17 -46.84
C ASP A 709 48.70 -62.51 -48.30
N THR A 710 49.21 -61.55 -49.07
CA THR A 710 49.72 -61.80 -50.44
C THR A 710 51.05 -62.55 -50.37
N VAL A 711 51.09 -63.77 -50.92
CA VAL A 711 52.32 -64.56 -51.03
C VAL A 711 53.31 -63.87 -51.97
N ILE A 712 54.58 -63.77 -51.54
CA ILE A 712 55.67 -63.14 -52.30
C ILE A 712 56.28 -64.16 -53.29
N ASP A 713 56.68 -63.72 -54.50
CA ASP A 713 57.16 -64.62 -55.58
C ASP A 713 58.58 -65.16 -55.34
N THR A 714 58.73 -66.10 -54.42
CA THR A 714 59.98 -66.80 -54.13
C THR A 714 60.39 -67.81 -55.22
N SER A 715 59.82 -67.78 -56.43
CA SER A 715 60.13 -68.74 -57.50
C SER A 715 61.54 -68.63 -58.09
N LYS A 716 62.28 -67.55 -57.76
CA LYS A 716 63.63 -67.27 -58.25
C LYS A 716 64.48 -66.63 -57.13
N PRO A 717 65.81 -66.75 -57.18
CA PRO A 717 66.69 -65.99 -56.30
C PRO A 717 66.69 -64.50 -56.68
N GLU A 718 66.07 -63.67 -55.84
CA GLU A 718 65.88 -62.22 -56.04
C GLU A 718 65.75 -61.54 -54.66
N ILE A 719 65.77 -60.20 -54.60
CA ILE A 719 65.55 -59.45 -53.34
C ILE A 719 64.28 -58.62 -53.50
N HIS A 720 63.24 -58.96 -52.74
CA HIS A 720 62.01 -58.17 -52.71
C HIS A 720 62.10 -57.06 -51.68
N THR A 721 61.59 -55.89 -52.05
CA THR A 721 61.49 -54.69 -51.20
C THR A 721 60.04 -54.50 -50.78
N ILE A 722 59.75 -54.69 -49.49
CA ILE A 722 58.40 -54.57 -48.94
C ILE A 722 58.31 -53.27 -48.14
N ILE A 723 57.39 -52.37 -48.53
CA ILE A 723 57.20 -51.07 -47.88
C ILE A 723 55.87 -51.05 -47.13
N TYR A 724 55.95 -50.65 -45.86
CA TYR A 724 54.85 -50.50 -44.92
C TYR A 724 54.60 -49.01 -44.72
N ASN A 725 53.43 -48.51 -45.11
CA ASN A 725 53.06 -47.10 -45.01
C ASN A 725 51.80 -46.94 -44.13
N TYR A 726 51.94 -46.34 -42.96
CA TYR A 726 50.81 -45.97 -42.09
C TYR A 726 50.54 -44.47 -42.20
N ARG A 727 49.33 -44.12 -42.66
CA ARG A 727 48.83 -42.75 -42.66
C ARG A 727 48.09 -42.49 -41.35
N TYR A 728 48.59 -41.55 -40.56
CA TYR A 728 48.15 -41.27 -39.21
C TYR A 728 47.72 -39.80 -39.04
N PHE A 729 46.97 -39.51 -37.98
CA PHE A 729 46.51 -38.15 -37.66
C PHE A 729 47.61 -37.37 -36.93
N ASN A 730 48.03 -36.23 -37.51
CA ASN A 730 49.18 -35.47 -37.04
C ASN A 730 48.82 -34.04 -36.60
N GLY A 731 47.60 -33.86 -36.08
CA GLY A 731 47.12 -32.60 -35.52
C GLY A 731 46.15 -31.85 -36.43
N ILE A 732 46.03 -30.55 -36.17
CA ILE A 732 45.01 -29.68 -36.77
C ILE A 732 45.70 -28.36 -37.14
N ASP A 733 45.33 -27.76 -38.27
CA ASP A 733 45.80 -26.43 -38.66
C ASP A 733 44.99 -25.29 -38.04
N ASN A 734 45.38 -24.04 -38.33
CA ASN A 734 44.75 -22.84 -37.79
C ASN A 734 43.29 -22.67 -38.22
N ASP A 735 42.87 -23.31 -39.33
CA ASP A 735 41.50 -23.27 -39.84
C ASP A 735 40.65 -24.45 -39.30
N SER A 736 41.15 -25.13 -38.25
CA SER A 736 40.55 -26.31 -37.62
C SER A 736 40.46 -27.55 -38.52
N MET A 737 41.26 -27.65 -39.59
CA MET A 737 41.26 -28.79 -40.51
C MET A 737 42.27 -29.89 -40.11
N PRO A 738 41.92 -31.17 -40.26
CA PRO A 738 42.75 -32.29 -39.79
C PRO A 738 43.98 -32.52 -40.66
N ILE A 739 45.16 -32.37 -40.07
CA ILE A 739 46.46 -32.68 -40.66
C ILE A 739 46.70 -34.19 -40.56
N PHE A 740 47.19 -34.79 -41.64
CA PHE A 740 47.64 -36.17 -41.67
C PHE A 740 49.11 -36.24 -42.05
N SER A 741 49.79 -37.30 -41.61
CA SER A 741 51.17 -37.59 -42.02
C SER A 741 51.34 -39.09 -42.24
N ASN A 742 52.45 -39.47 -42.87
CA ASN A 742 52.78 -40.84 -43.17
C ASN A 742 54.06 -41.22 -42.42
N VAL A 743 54.10 -42.42 -41.84
CA VAL A 743 55.34 -43.07 -41.45
C VAL A 743 55.55 -44.31 -42.32
N THR A 744 56.77 -44.47 -42.83
CA THR A 744 57.15 -45.57 -43.69
C THR A 744 58.27 -46.41 -43.09
N LYS A 745 58.21 -47.71 -43.32
CA LYS A 745 59.27 -48.67 -42.98
C LYS A 745 59.46 -49.64 -44.14
N THR A 746 60.69 -50.10 -44.34
CA THR A 746 61.03 -51.04 -45.41
C THR A 746 61.62 -52.31 -44.80
N ALA A 747 61.13 -53.46 -45.26
CA ALA A 747 61.75 -54.76 -45.04
C ALA A 747 62.33 -55.29 -46.36
N THR A 748 63.39 -56.09 -46.28
CA THR A 748 63.95 -56.84 -47.42
C THR A 748 63.76 -58.33 -47.21
N LEU A 749 63.25 -59.02 -48.24
CA LEU A 749 63.22 -60.48 -48.31
C LEU A 749 64.28 -60.95 -49.31
N THR A 750 65.30 -61.68 -48.86
CA THR A 750 66.32 -62.27 -49.73
C THR A 750 65.92 -63.68 -50.10
N VAL A 751 65.69 -63.97 -51.38
CA VAL A 751 65.42 -65.34 -51.84
C VAL A 751 66.73 -65.96 -52.33
N SER A 752 67.15 -67.07 -51.74
CA SER A 752 68.41 -67.77 -52.01
C SER A 752 68.20 -69.06 -52.80
N SER A 753 69.10 -69.34 -53.75
CA SER A 753 69.03 -70.53 -54.60
C SER A 753 69.24 -71.83 -53.82
N ASN A 754 68.32 -72.79 -53.98
CA ASN A 754 68.40 -74.10 -53.36
C ASN A 754 69.69 -74.84 -53.78
N SER A 755 70.56 -75.13 -52.82
CA SER A 755 71.81 -75.86 -53.07
C SER A 755 71.51 -77.32 -53.43
N THR A 756 71.83 -77.73 -54.65
CA THR A 756 71.43 -79.04 -55.20
C THR A 756 72.32 -80.19 -54.73
N THR A 757 72.12 -80.64 -53.50
CA THR A 757 72.53 -81.97 -53.02
C THR A 757 71.49 -82.56 -52.06
N GLU A 758 70.53 -83.34 -52.59
CA GLU A 758 69.66 -84.19 -51.76
C GLU A 758 70.45 -85.33 -51.11
N PRO A 759 70.01 -85.75 -49.92
CA PRO A 759 69.76 -87.15 -49.61
C PRO A 759 68.25 -87.47 -49.67
N THR A 760 67.91 -88.62 -50.26
CA THR A 760 66.51 -88.98 -50.57
C THR A 760 65.66 -89.32 -49.34
N THR A 761 64.45 -88.75 -49.27
CA THR A 761 63.24 -89.27 -48.58
C THR A 761 63.40 -89.86 -47.17
N PRO A 762 62.99 -89.15 -46.10
CA PRO A 762 62.90 -89.72 -44.76
C PRO A 762 61.79 -90.79 -44.67
N THR A 763 62.15 -92.01 -44.31
CA THR A 763 61.21 -92.94 -43.66
C THR A 763 61.03 -92.50 -42.21
N THR A 764 59.77 -92.37 -41.76
CA THR A 764 59.28 -92.39 -40.36
C THR A 764 60.20 -91.75 -39.30
N PRO A 765 59.87 -90.56 -38.76
CA PRO A 765 60.70 -89.90 -37.74
C PRO A 765 61.00 -90.78 -36.54
N SER A 766 62.24 -90.73 -36.04
CA SER A 766 62.54 -91.04 -34.64
C SER A 766 62.02 -89.89 -33.78
N SER A 767 61.58 -90.17 -32.56
CA SER A 767 60.92 -89.21 -31.66
C SER A 767 61.88 -88.26 -30.93
N ASP A 768 63.06 -88.01 -31.49
CA ASP A 768 64.19 -87.38 -30.78
C ASP A 768 64.28 -85.88 -31.10
N LYS A 769 63.91 -85.05 -30.11
CA LYS A 769 64.10 -83.58 -30.06
C LYS A 769 63.55 -82.84 -31.30
N GLU A 770 62.22 -82.72 -31.38
CA GLU A 770 61.45 -82.06 -32.46
C GLU A 770 61.66 -80.53 -32.54
N TRP A 771 62.85 -80.09 -32.99
CA TRP A 771 63.16 -78.70 -33.37
C TRP A 771 63.94 -78.69 -34.69
N VAL A 772 63.25 -79.06 -35.77
CA VAL A 772 63.80 -79.05 -37.13
C VAL A 772 63.44 -77.72 -37.81
N ILE A 773 64.41 -76.79 -37.80
CA ILE A 773 64.48 -75.58 -38.64
C ILE A 773 63.40 -74.51 -38.33
N ASP A 774 63.65 -73.62 -37.34
CA ASP A 774 63.57 -72.16 -37.58
C ASP A 774 64.18 -71.31 -36.43
N ALA A 775 64.87 -70.22 -36.78
CA ALA A 775 65.54 -69.25 -35.89
C ALA A 775 66.79 -69.80 -35.11
N PRO A 776 67.68 -68.95 -34.54
CA PRO A 776 68.95 -69.42 -33.98
C PRO A 776 68.78 -70.09 -32.61
N TYR A 777 69.25 -71.33 -32.50
CA TYR A 777 69.28 -72.09 -31.25
C TYR A 777 70.61 -71.91 -30.52
N LEU A 778 70.54 -71.99 -29.19
CA LEU A 778 71.70 -72.22 -28.33
C LEU A 778 71.75 -73.69 -27.97
N VAL A 779 72.90 -74.33 -28.15
CA VAL A 779 73.17 -75.68 -27.63
C VAL A 779 74.07 -75.61 -26.41
N LYS A 780 73.75 -76.39 -25.38
CA LYS A 780 74.51 -76.48 -24.13
C LYS A 780 74.98 -77.91 -23.96
N ALA A 781 76.24 -78.11 -23.60
CA ALA A 781 76.79 -79.46 -23.50
C ALA A 781 76.39 -80.15 -22.18
N ASP A 782 75.77 -81.32 -22.30
CA ASP A 782 75.27 -82.16 -21.19
C ASP A 782 76.43 -82.78 -20.38
N ASP A 783 77.61 -82.87 -21.01
CA ASP A 783 78.88 -83.32 -20.46
C ASP A 783 80.02 -82.73 -21.31
N TYR A 784 81.22 -83.32 -21.34
CA TYR A 784 82.28 -82.92 -22.31
C TYR A 784 82.00 -83.45 -23.74
N ALA A 785 81.10 -82.80 -24.48
CA ALA A 785 80.67 -83.19 -25.83
C ALA A 785 81.80 -83.20 -26.88
N GLN A 786 81.77 -84.18 -27.78
CA GLN A 786 82.79 -84.35 -28.84
C GLN A 786 82.52 -83.44 -30.04
N ILE A 787 83.58 -82.83 -30.56
CA ILE A 787 83.54 -82.03 -31.80
C ILE A 787 83.98 -82.90 -32.98
N TYR A 788 83.37 -82.70 -34.14
CA TYR A 788 83.60 -83.41 -35.40
C TYR A 788 83.85 -82.40 -36.54
N SER A 789 84.75 -82.71 -37.48
CA SER A 789 85.06 -81.82 -38.61
C SER A 789 84.07 -81.94 -39.79
N SER A 790 83.12 -82.86 -39.69
CA SER A 790 81.98 -83.06 -40.57
C SER A 790 80.78 -83.49 -39.70
N PRO A 791 79.53 -83.49 -40.21
CA PRO A 791 78.40 -84.06 -39.48
C PRO A 791 78.43 -85.60 -39.53
N SER A 792 79.48 -86.23 -38.98
CA SER A 792 79.61 -87.68 -38.85
C SER A 792 80.52 -88.06 -37.68
N VAL A 793 80.21 -89.18 -37.00
CA VAL A 793 81.05 -89.72 -35.92
C VAL A 793 82.41 -90.24 -36.41
N ALA A 794 82.57 -90.41 -37.72
CA ALA A 794 83.82 -90.88 -38.34
C ALA A 794 84.96 -89.85 -38.32
N ASP A 795 84.65 -88.55 -38.21
CA ASP A 795 85.62 -87.44 -38.33
C ASP A 795 85.81 -86.63 -37.01
N PRO A 796 86.19 -87.25 -35.86
CA PRO A 796 86.31 -86.55 -34.58
C PRO A 796 87.54 -85.63 -34.53
N VAL A 797 87.35 -84.39 -34.05
CA VAL A 797 88.42 -83.45 -33.75
C VAL A 797 89.13 -83.89 -32.46
N ALA A 798 90.24 -84.63 -32.62
CA ALA A 798 90.98 -85.22 -31.51
C ALA A 798 91.66 -84.22 -30.55
N THR A 799 91.70 -82.93 -30.89
CA THR A 799 92.42 -81.89 -30.14
C THR A 799 91.55 -80.99 -29.26
N ARG A 800 90.22 -81.02 -29.40
CA ARG A 800 89.29 -80.24 -28.56
C ARG A 800 87.90 -80.87 -28.43
N ARG A 801 87.19 -80.43 -27.39
CA ARG A 801 85.81 -80.76 -27.04
C ARG A 801 85.09 -79.50 -26.56
N LEU A 802 83.76 -79.52 -26.55
CA LEU A 802 83.01 -78.54 -25.76
C LEU A 802 83.12 -78.90 -24.28
N ALA A 803 83.01 -77.90 -23.41
CA ALA A 803 82.98 -78.11 -21.97
C ALA A 803 81.53 -78.18 -21.47
N HIS A 804 81.28 -79.03 -20.47
CA HIS A 804 80.00 -79.08 -19.74
C HIS A 804 79.50 -77.68 -19.39
N ASP A 805 78.18 -77.51 -19.38
CA ASP A 805 77.50 -76.24 -19.08
C ASP A 805 77.71 -75.09 -20.09
N THR A 806 78.65 -75.18 -21.06
CA THR A 806 78.91 -74.06 -21.98
C THR A 806 77.86 -73.95 -23.09
N ASP A 807 77.37 -72.73 -23.30
CA ASP A 807 76.40 -72.38 -24.35
C ASP A 807 77.10 -72.02 -25.67
N TRP A 808 76.63 -72.56 -26.79
CA TRP A 808 77.13 -72.31 -28.14
C TRP A 808 75.98 -72.01 -29.11
N MET A 809 76.14 -70.99 -29.95
CA MET A 809 75.17 -70.68 -31.01
C MET A 809 75.40 -71.60 -32.21
N VAL A 810 74.32 -72.11 -32.82
CA VAL A 810 74.41 -73.02 -33.97
C VAL A 810 74.05 -72.33 -35.28
N GLY A 811 74.72 -72.70 -36.38
CA GLY A 811 74.47 -72.19 -37.72
C GLY A 811 73.61 -73.11 -38.59
N LEU A 812 73.95 -74.40 -38.65
CA LEU A 812 73.24 -75.43 -39.42
C LEU A 812 72.92 -76.64 -38.55
N ALA A 813 71.86 -77.37 -38.90
CA ALA A 813 71.54 -78.68 -38.37
C ALA A 813 71.53 -79.70 -39.51
N VAL A 814 72.14 -80.87 -39.32
CA VAL A 814 72.18 -81.96 -40.30
C VAL A 814 71.73 -83.26 -39.64
N GLN A 815 70.63 -83.84 -40.14
CA GLN A 815 70.21 -85.19 -39.79
C GLN A 815 70.82 -86.19 -40.77
N ASN A 816 71.37 -87.29 -40.25
CA ASN A 816 71.77 -88.44 -41.06
C ASN A 816 71.49 -89.77 -40.32
N GLY A 817 72.04 -90.88 -40.83
CA GLY A 817 71.89 -92.21 -40.25
C GLY A 817 72.69 -92.48 -38.97
N GLU A 818 73.49 -91.51 -38.50
CA GLU A 818 74.27 -91.58 -37.26
C GLU A 818 73.66 -90.71 -36.15
N GLY A 819 72.78 -89.76 -36.49
CA GLY A 819 72.05 -88.88 -35.59
C GLY A 819 71.83 -87.48 -36.19
N THR A 820 71.43 -86.53 -35.35
CA THR A 820 71.46 -85.10 -35.68
C THR A 820 72.80 -84.50 -35.25
N PHE A 821 73.36 -83.63 -36.08
CA PHE A 821 74.55 -82.84 -35.78
C PHE A 821 74.23 -81.34 -35.91
N TYR A 822 74.74 -80.54 -34.97
CA TYR A 822 74.64 -79.09 -34.98
C TYR A 822 75.99 -78.45 -35.28
N GLN A 823 76.01 -77.44 -36.15
CA GLN A 823 77.21 -76.71 -36.50
C GLN A 823 77.46 -75.56 -35.52
N VAL A 824 78.50 -75.66 -34.69
CA VAL A 824 78.92 -74.64 -33.71
C VAL A 824 80.06 -73.72 -34.20
N SER A 825 80.69 -74.03 -35.35
CA SER A 825 81.71 -73.19 -36.00
C SER A 825 81.91 -73.55 -37.47
N THR A 826 82.74 -72.85 -38.22
CA THR A 826 83.09 -73.21 -39.61
C THR A 826 83.76 -74.60 -39.66
N SER A 827 83.09 -75.57 -40.28
CA SER A 827 83.41 -77.01 -40.22
C SER A 827 83.36 -77.64 -38.81
N GLU A 828 82.87 -76.90 -37.82
CA GLU A 828 82.64 -77.27 -36.41
C GLU A 828 81.32 -77.98 -36.11
N TRP A 829 81.26 -79.30 -35.94
CA TRP A 829 80.01 -80.03 -35.66
C TRP A 829 80.02 -80.71 -34.28
N VAL A 830 78.86 -80.80 -33.62
CA VAL A 830 78.63 -81.59 -32.39
C VAL A 830 77.35 -82.41 -32.52
N LYS A 831 77.25 -83.53 -31.80
CA LYS A 831 76.10 -84.44 -31.91
C LYS A 831 74.97 -84.03 -30.95
N ALA A 832 73.73 -84.05 -31.43
CA ALA A 832 72.57 -83.57 -30.68
C ALA A 832 72.14 -84.45 -29.49
N GLU A 833 72.67 -85.66 -29.37
CA GLU A 833 72.44 -86.51 -28.19
C GLU A 833 73.27 -86.06 -26.97
N ASP A 834 74.44 -85.45 -27.19
CA ASP A 834 75.34 -84.91 -26.17
C ASP A 834 74.97 -83.47 -25.70
N MET A 835 73.85 -82.93 -26.20
CA MET A 835 73.52 -81.49 -26.10
C MET A 835 72.02 -81.21 -25.87
N TRP A 836 71.70 -80.28 -24.97
CA TRP A 836 70.37 -79.64 -24.88
C TRP A 836 70.27 -78.45 -25.83
N ALA A 837 69.20 -78.40 -26.63
CA ALA A 837 68.87 -77.27 -27.48
C ALA A 837 67.88 -76.30 -26.79
N PHE A 838 68.15 -75.00 -26.87
CA PHE A 838 67.33 -73.93 -26.32
C PHE A 838 66.96 -72.93 -27.40
N LYS A 839 65.70 -72.50 -27.39
CA LYS A 839 65.24 -71.31 -28.12
C LYS A 839 65.29 -70.10 -27.17
N PRO A 840 66.01 -69.01 -27.53
CA PRO A 840 65.95 -67.75 -26.79
C PRO A 840 64.52 -67.18 -26.80
N ILE A 841 64.10 -66.58 -25.69
CA ILE A 841 62.83 -65.87 -25.53
C ILE A 841 63.02 -64.64 -24.63
N ASP A 842 62.03 -63.77 -24.57
CA ASP A 842 61.85 -62.77 -23.51
C ASP A 842 60.36 -62.79 -23.15
N ASP A 843 60.03 -63.30 -21.95
CA ASP A 843 58.65 -63.60 -21.52
C ASP A 843 58.57 -63.64 -19.99
N VAL A 844 57.36 -63.60 -19.44
CA VAL A 844 57.11 -63.59 -17.98
C VAL A 844 56.13 -64.69 -17.60
N VAL A 845 56.59 -65.64 -16.81
CA VAL A 845 55.78 -66.77 -16.33
C VAL A 845 55.44 -66.61 -14.85
N TYR A 846 54.31 -67.19 -14.44
CA TYR A 846 53.82 -67.15 -13.08
C TYR A 846 53.75 -68.57 -12.52
N ALA A 847 54.35 -68.81 -11.36
CA ALA A 847 54.31 -70.11 -10.70
C ALA A 847 52.85 -70.52 -10.39
N ASN A 848 52.44 -71.71 -10.85
CA ASN A 848 51.03 -72.12 -10.85
C ASN A 848 50.73 -73.32 -9.93
N ASP A 849 51.75 -73.89 -9.27
CA ASP A 849 51.54 -74.88 -8.22
C ASP A 849 51.21 -74.22 -6.85
N PRO A 850 50.04 -74.51 -6.23
CA PRO A 850 49.67 -73.97 -4.92
C PRO A 850 50.59 -74.35 -3.75
N ASP A 851 51.35 -75.44 -3.85
CA ASP A 851 52.30 -75.91 -2.83
C ASP A 851 53.77 -75.58 -3.23
N ASN A 852 53.95 -74.63 -4.17
CA ASN A 852 55.19 -74.08 -4.77
C ASN A 852 55.77 -74.91 -5.94
N THR A 853 56.15 -74.24 -7.04
CA THR A 853 56.68 -74.87 -8.26
C THR A 853 58.14 -75.31 -8.07
N GLN A 854 58.45 -76.58 -8.34
CA GLN A 854 59.80 -77.15 -8.21
C GLN A 854 60.78 -76.62 -9.27
N VAL A 855 62.00 -76.25 -8.87
CA VAL A 855 63.08 -75.83 -9.79
C VAL A 855 64.12 -76.95 -9.95
N PHE A 856 64.64 -77.09 -11.17
CA PHE A 856 65.61 -78.11 -11.59
C PHE A 856 66.86 -77.43 -12.18
N SER A 857 68.04 -78.05 -12.06
CA SER A 857 69.31 -77.43 -12.49
C SER A 857 69.57 -77.50 -13.99
N THR A 858 68.87 -78.40 -14.70
CA THR A 858 68.86 -78.52 -16.15
C THR A 858 67.51 -79.08 -16.63
N VAL A 859 67.39 -79.39 -17.92
CA VAL A 859 66.20 -79.93 -18.61
C VAL A 859 66.05 -81.44 -18.35
N ASP A 860 66.05 -81.84 -17.07
CA ASP A 860 66.03 -83.24 -16.60
C ASP A 860 65.35 -83.33 -15.23
N GLU A 861 64.27 -84.12 -15.13
CA GLU A 861 63.48 -84.31 -13.90
C GLU A 861 64.28 -84.95 -12.75
N SER A 862 65.38 -85.65 -13.04
CA SER A 862 66.25 -86.24 -12.01
C SER A 862 67.18 -85.23 -11.33
N LYS A 863 67.20 -83.96 -11.79
CA LYS A 863 68.13 -82.91 -11.37
C LYS A 863 67.41 -81.80 -10.59
N ASN A 864 66.65 -82.18 -9.56
CA ASN A 864 65.97 -81.23 -8.70
C ASN A 864 66.96 -80.35 -7.90
N THR A 865 66.45 -79.26 -7.33
CA THR A 865 67.20 -78.34 -6.48
C THR A 865 66.45 -78.07 -5.18
N ASP A 866 67.13 -77.50 -4.18
CA ASP A 866 66.50 -76.99 -2.95
C ASP A 866 65.72 -75.67 -3.16
N ILE A 867 65.56 -75.23 -4.42
CA ILE A 867 64.89 -73.98 -4.80
C ILE A 867 63.49 -74.28 -5.36
N ASN A 868 62.49 -73.54 -4.89
CA ASN A 868 61.10 -73.61 -5.35
C ASN A 868 60.57 -72.18 -5.60
N LEU A 869 59.73 -72.00 -6.63
CA LEU A 869 59.09 -70.71 -6.94
C LEU A 869 57.74 -70.62 -6.23
N SER A 870 57.49 -69.54 -5.48
CA SER A 870 56.24 -69.41 -4.72
C SER A 870 55.01 -69.13 -5.57
N TYR A 871 53.88 -69.73 -5.22
CA TYR A 871 52.63 -69.64 -5.99
C TYR A 871 52.25 -68.20 -6.36
N GLN A 872 51.87 -68.00 -7.62
CA GLN A 872 51.51 -66.71 -8.25
C GLN A 872 52.64 -65.65 -8.30
N THR A 873 53.89 -65.98 -7.96
CA THR A 873 55.03 -65.08 -8.20
C THR A 873 55.44 -65.07 -9.66
N ALA A 874 55.84 -63.91 -10.17
CA ALA A 874 56.25 -63.68 -11.55
C ALA A 874 57.76 -63.84 -11.72
N TRP A 875 58.18 -64.51 -12.79
CA TRP A 875 59.57 -64.80 -13.12
C TRP A 875 59.84 -64.47 -14.59
N LEU A 876 60.91 -63.71 -14.83
CA LEU A 876 61.44 -63.51 -16.18
C LEU A 876 61.99 -64.85 -16.69
N VAL A 877 61.74 -65.16 -17.96
CA VAL A 877 62.31 -66.35 -18.62
C VAL A 877 62.99 -65.97 -19.92
N ASP A 878 64.25 -66.41 -20.07
CA ASP A 878 65.12 -66.02 -21.19
C ASP A 878 65.39 -67.15 -22.20
N ARG A 879 64.98 -68.38 -21.85
CA ARG A 879 65.09 -69.57 -22.71
C ARG A 879 63.93 -70.53 -22.49
N VAL A 880 63.54 -71.21 -23.57
CA VAL A 880 62.68 -72.40 -23.55
C VAL A 880 63.41 -73.59 -24.17
N ALA A 881 63.17 -74.79 -23.65
CA ALA A 881 63.68 -76.06 -24.16
C ALA A 881 62.58 -77.14 -24.14
N VAL A 882 62.85 -78.28 -24.76
CA VAL A 882 61.99 -79.48 -24.72
C VAL A 882 62.87 -80.68 -24.35
N ASP A 883 62.39 -81.54 -23.45
CA ASP A 883 63.12 -82.75 -23.05
C ASP A 883 62.85 -83.96 -23.98
N ASN A 884 63.55 -85.07 -23.72
CA ASN A 884 63.41 -86.30 -24.50
C ASN A 884 62.01 -86.99 -24.36
N ASN A 885 61.15 -86.51 -23.45
CA ASN A 885 59.76 -86.98 -23.29
C ASN A 885 58.75 -86.03 -23.98
N GLY A 886 59.21 -84.91 -24.54
CA GLY A 886 58.35 -83.86 -25.13
C GLY A 886 57.81 -82.84 -24.13
N ASN A 887 58.25 -82.84 -22.85
CA ASN A 887 57.84 -81.78 -21.93
C ASN A 887 58.56 -80.47 -22.29
N THR A 888 57.83 -79.35 -22.22
CA THR A 888 58.41 -78.00 -22.38
C THR A 888 58.93 -77.45 -21.06
N TRP A 889 60.09 -76.81 -21.09
CA TRP A 889 60.83 -76.29 -19.93
C TRP A 889 61.22 -74.83 -20.13
N TYR A 890 61.11 -74.01 -19.09
CA TYR A 890 61.44 -72.58 -19.10
C TYR A 890 62.57 -72.26 -18.12
N ARG A 891 63.54 -71.44 -18.54
CA ARG A 891 64.67 -71.03 -17.69
C ARG A 891 64.32 -69.77 -16.91
N VAL A 892 64.23 -69.88 -15.59
CA VAL A 892 63.88 -68.80 -14.63
C VAL A 892 65.11 -68.18 -13.95
N GLY A 893 66.31 -68.59 -14.34
CA GLY A 893 67.59 -68.07 -13.88
C GLY A 893 68.76 -68.90 -14.41
N THR A 894 70.00 -68.46 -14.15
CA THR A 894 71.21 -69.21 -14.55
C THR A 894 71.16 -70.62 -13.98
N SER A 895 71.17 -71.63 -14.86
CA SER A 895 71.01 -73.06 -14.53
C SER A 895 69.85 -73.36 -13.56
N ASN A 896 68.69 -72.72 -13.79
CA ASN A 896 67.45 -72.93 -13.03
C ASN A 896 66.25 -73.00 -13.97
N TYR A 897 65.55 -74.14 -13.99
CA TYR A 897 64.50 -74.48 -14.96
C TYR A 897 63.23 -74.97 -14.27
N VAL A 898 62.08 -74.72 -14.88
CA VAL A 898 60.75 -75.19 -14.44
C VAL A 898 59.94 -75.76 -15.61
N LYS A 899 59.04 -76.70 -15.34
CA LYS A 899 58.17 -77.29 -16.36
C LYS A 899 57.04 -76.35 -16.76
N ALA A 900 56.62 -76.43 -18.02
CA ALA A 900 55.48 -75.68 -18.55
C ALA A 900 54.13 -76.05 -17.90
N SER A 901 54.01 -77.24 -17.31
CA SER A 901 52.82 -77.70 -16.55
C SER A 901 52.61 -76.94 -15.24
N ASP A 902 53.70 -76.47 -14.64
CA ASP A 902 53.73 -76.03 -13.23
C ASP A 902 53.71 -74.49 -13.13
N ILE A 903 53.46 -73.82 -14.26
CA ILE A 903 53.45 -72.37 -14.46
C ILE A 903 52.24 -71.94 -15.33
N THR A 904 52.04 -70.64 -15.49
CA THR A 904 51.12 -70.05 -16.47
C THR A 904 51.73 -68.77 -17.06
N LYS A 905 51.40 -68.44 -18.32
CA LYS A 905 51.76 -67.15 -18.93
C LYS A 905 50.74 -66.04 -18.64
N THR A 906 49.53 -66.41 -18.22
CA THR A 906 48.49 -65.44 -17.87
C THR A 906 48.71 -64.93 -16.45
N ALA A 907 48.93 -63.62 -16.29
CA ALA A 907 49.07 -62.99 -14.98
C ALA A 907 47.85 -63.29 -14.08
N PRO A 908 48.04 -63.82 -12.86
CA PRO A 908 46.96 -64.05 -11.92
C PRO A 908 46.38 -62.70 -11.50
N VAL A 909 45.07 -62.53 -11.73
CA VAL A 909 44.38 -61.27 -11.45
C VAL A 909 44.39 -61.00 -9.96
N THR A 910 45.10 -59.95 -9.55
CA THR A 910 45.38 -59.63 -8.13
C THR A 910 44.95 -58.22 -7.72
N ARG A 911 44.78 -57.31 -8.69
CA ARG A 911 44.31 -55.93 -8.45
C ARG A 911 42.86 -55.76 -8.88
N TYR A 912 41.97 -55.61 -7.90
CA TYR A 912 40.68 -54.97 -8.07
C TYR A 912 40.57 -53.88 -7.01
N ASN A 913 40.44 -52.63 -7.44
CA ASN A 913 40.11 -51.53 -6.55
C ASN A 913 38.61 -51.58 -6.24
N GLY A 914 38.25 -51.38 -4.98
CA GLY A 914 36.86 -51.37 -4.55
C GLY A 914 36.71 -51.37 -3.04
N THR A 915 35.50 -51.70 -2.59
CA THR A 915 35.13 -51.72 -1.17
C THR A 915 34.73 -53.11 -0.74
N VAL A 916 35.13 -53.50 0.48
CA VAL A 916 34.81 -54.78 1.12
C VAL A 916 33.95 -54.49 2.33
N GLN A 917 32.70 -54.94 2.32
CA GLN A 917 31.83 -54.86 3.48
C GLN A 917 31.85 -56.20 4.24
N LEU A 918 32.11 -56.16 5.54
CA LEU A 918 32.17 -57.36 6.38
C LEU A 918 30.75 -57.87 6.70
N THR A 919 30.53 -59.18 6.70
CA THR A 919 29.20 -59.79 6.86
C THR A 919 29.09 -60.71 8.08
N GLY A 920 27.89 -61.22 8.36
CA GLY A 920 27.59 -62.03 9.54
C GLY A 920 27.24 -61.20 10.77
N SER A 921 27.43 -61.77 11.97
CA SER A 921 27.11 -61.12 13.25
C SER A 921 28.24 -61.28 14.28
N GLY A 922 28.61 -60.18 14.93
CA GLY A 922 29.77 -60.13 15.84
C GLY A 922 31.09 -59.81 15.11
N ASP A 923 32.18 -60.37 15.60
CA ASP A 923 33.54 -60.10 15.10
C ASP A 923 33.99 -61.08 14.02
N VAL A 924 34.30 -60.55 12.84
CA VAL A 924 34.89 -61.28 11.71
C VAL A 924 36.37 -61.56 11.94
N THR A 925 36.80 -62.77 11.59
CA THR A 925 38.21 -63.20 11.70
C THR A 925 39.04 -62.59 10.57
N LEU A 926 40.12 -61.90 10.92
CA LEU A 926 41.12 -61.44 9.96
C LEU A 926 42.27 -62.44 9.85
N TYR A 927 42.99 -62.37 8.72
CA TYR A 927 44.07 -63.26 8.36
C TYR A 927 45.32 -62.47 7.97
N ASN A 928 46.47 -62.90 8.45
CA ASN A 928 47.77 -62.50 7.94
C ASN A 928 48.22 -63.56 6.93
N LEU A 929 48.46 -63.13 5.68
CA LEU A 929 48.96 -64.01 4.63
C LEU A 929 50.38 -63.58 4.26
N ASP A 930 51.36 -64.48 4.42
CA ASP A 930 52.75 -64.19 4.08
C ASP A 930 53.05 -64.39 2.58
N TYR A 931 54.31 -64.12 2.19
CA TYR A 931 54.75 -64.25 0.79
C TYR A 931 54.82 -65.72 0.34
N TYR A 932 54.99 -66.65 1.29
CA TYR A 932 55.16 -68.09 1.05
C TYR A 932 53.83 -68.86 1.09
N GLY A 933 52.70 -68.17 0.91
CA GLY A 933 51.37 -68.78 0.84
C GLY A 933 50.76 -69.25 2.17
N ASN A 934 51.40 -69.02 3.31
CA ASN A 934 50.84 -69.44 4.60
C ASN A 934 49.73 -68.50 5.06
N ILE A 935 48.59 -69.07 5.46
CA ILE A 935 47.46 -68.36 6.05
C ILE A 935 47.51 -68.51 7.57
N LYS A 936 47.65 -67.42 8.31
CA LYS A 936 47.62 -67.38 9.78
C LYS A 936 46.50 -66.46 10.23
N LYS A 937 45.75 -66.81 11.28
CA LYS A 937 44.75 -65.88 11.85
C LYS A 937 45.47 -64.68 12.48
N ALA A 938 45.00 -63.48 12.19
CA ALA A 938 45.48 -62.27 12.83
C ALA A 938 45.06 -62.23 14.30
N GLN A 939 45.77 -61.45 15.12
CA GLN A 939 45.37 -61.20 16.52
C GLN A 939 44.17 -60.24 16.59
N ARG A 940 44.05 -59.32 15.64
CA ARG A 940 42.93 -58.39 15.50
C ARG A 940 41.75 -59.09 14.81
N LYS A 941 40.55 -58.70 15.22
CA LYS A 941 39.29 -58.94 14.49
C LYS A 941 38.69 -57.60 14.05
N ALA A 942 37.75 -57.64 13.11
CA ALA A 942 36.97 -56.47 12.72
C ALA A 942 35.47 -56.77 12.86
N SER A 943 34.69 -55.82 13.36
CA SER A 943 33.25 -56.02 13.56
C SER A 943 32.50 -56.08 12.22
N SER A 944 31.53 -56.98 12.13
CA SER A 944 30.63 -57.10 10.97
C SER A 944 29.92 -55.78 10.66
N GLY A 945 29.56 -55.58 9.39
CA GLY A 945 28.93 -54.37 8.87
C GLY A 945 29.90 -53.24 8.51
N THR A 946 31.16 -53.30 8.94
CA THR A 946 32.19 -52.30 8.57
C THR A 946 32.62 -52.44 7.11
N THR A 947 32.93 -51.31 6.47
CA THR A 947 33.36 -51.23 5.06
C THR A 947 34.80 -50.73 4.97
N TRP A 948 35.63 -51.42 4.20
CA TRP A 948 37.06 -51.17 4.04
C TRP A 948 37.41 -50.97 2.56
N ILE A 949 38.41 -50.15 2.26
CA ILE A 949 38.98 -50.06 0.91
C ILE A 949 39.90 -51.25 0.69
N SER A 950 39.75 -51.94 -0.44
CA SER A 950 40.59 -53.05 -0.87
C SER A 950 41.08 -52.81 -2.29
N ASN A 951 42.40 -52.78 -2.46
CA ASN A 951 43.06 -52.61 -3.76
C ASN A 951 43.74 -53.91 -4.24
N ASN A 952 43.92 -54.88 -3.33
CA ASN A 952 44.52 -56.19 -3.62
C ASN A 952 43.60 -57.31 -3.13
N HIS A 953 43.61 -58.42 -3.87
CA HIS A 953 43.01 -59.67 -3.46
C HIS A 953 43.93 -60.84 -3.85
N ARG A 954 43.79 -61.98 -3.17
CA ARG A 954 44.55 -63.20 -3.45
C ARG A 954 43.64 -64.42 -3.27
N LYS A 955 43.77 -65.43 -4.13
CA LYS A 955 42.98 -66.66 -4.04
C LYS A 955 43.85 -67.82 -3.57
N PHE A 956 43.55 -68.35 -2.38
CA PHE A 956 44.29 -69.48 -1.78
C PHE A 956 43.33 -70.62 -1.44
N LYS A 957 43.71 -71.85 -1.84
CA LYS A 957 42.95 -73.10 -1.60
C LYS A 957 41.45 -72.94 -1.90
N GLY A 958 41.14 -72.33 -3.05
CA GLY A 958 39.79 -72.07 -3.56
C GLY A 958 39.10 -70.82 -3.01
N THR A 959 39.57 -70.23 -1.91
CA THR A 959 38.95 -69.08 -1.23
C THR A 959 39.64 -67.77 -1.60
N THR A 960 38.90 -66.73 -1.94
CA THR A 960 39.48 -65.38 -2.14
C THR A 960 39.61 -64.65 -0.81
N TYR A 961 40.69 -63.91 -0.65
CA TYR A 961 40.96 -63.01 0.47
C TYR A 961 41.17 -61.60 -0.06
N HIS A 962 40.49 -60.61 0.54
CA HIS A 962 40.60 -59.20 0.19
C HIS A 962 41.46 -58.46 1.24
N GLN A 963 42.36 -57.60 0.80
CA GLN A 963 43.24 -56.85 1.71
C GLN A 963 42.51 -55.66 2.31
N ILE A 964 42.48 -55.55 3.65
CA ILE A 964 41.85 -54.42 4.36
C ILE A 964 42.83 -53.60 5.21
N SER A 965 44.08 -54.06 5.37
CA SER A 965 45.19 -53.27 5.92
C SER A 965 46.53 -53.74 5.33
N ASN A 966 47.64 -53.08 5.68
CA ASN A 966 48.98 -53.38 5.16
C ASN A 966 49.40 -54.86 5.25
N SER A 967 48.86 -55.63 6.20
CA SER A 967 49.13 -57.06 6.36
C SER A 967 47.89 -57.92 6.65
N GLU A 968 46.72 -57.34 6.90
CA GLU A 968 45.51 -58.06 7.30
C GLU A 968 44.48 -58.13 6.16
N TRP A 969 43.87 -59.31 6.05
CA TRP A 969 42.96 -59.68 4.98
C TRP A 969 41.70 -60.32 5.56
N VAL A 970 40.60 -60.30 4.81
CA VAL A 970 39.35 -60.99 5.15
C VAL A 970 38.91 -61.92 4.03
N SER A 971 38.21 -63.00 4.37
CA SER A 971 37.70 -63.97 3.40
C SER A 971 36.48 -63.44 2.64
N GLU A 972 36.34 -63.81 1.37
CA GLU A 972 35.10 -63.72 0.57
C GLU A 972 33.91 -64.42 1.24
N ILE A 973 34.16 -65.40 2.11
CA ILE A 973 33.11 -66.10 2.89
C ILE A 973 32.52 -65.18 3.97
N ASP A 974 33.33 -64.28 4.53
CA ASP A 974 32.98 -63.39 5.65
C ASP A 974 32.79 -61.92 5.19
N SER A 975 32.70 -61.67 3.88
CA SER A 975 32.59 -60.31 3.32
C SER A 975 31.95 -60.26 1.93
N VAL A 976 31.54 -59.06 1.50
CA VAL A 976 31.03 -58.77 0.15
C VAL A 976 31.91 -57.70 -0.49
N PHE A 977 32.55 -58.04 -1.60
CA PHE A 977 33.34 -57.09 -2.39
C PHE A 977 32.49 -56.39 -3.45
N LYS A 978 32.52 -55.07 -3.46
CA LYS A 978 31.97 -54.20 -4.50
C LYS A 978 33.11 -53.53 -5.24
N LYS A 979 33.38 -54.04 -6.45
CA LYS A 979 34.34 -53.44 -7.40
C LYS A 979 33.96 -51.99 -7.69
N GLN A 980 34.96 -51.12 -7.75
CA GLN A 980 34.83 -49.77 -8.30
C GLN A 980 35.14 -49.82 -9.80
N ASN A 981 34.28 -49.20 -10.61
CA ASN A 981 34.50 -49.07 -12.06
C ASN A 981 35.52 -47.97 -12.35
#